data_AF-A0A9C8T1Q8-F1
#
_entry.id   AF-A0A9C8T1Q8-F1
#
_cell.length_a   1.000
_cell.length_b   1.000
_cell.length_c   1.000
_cell.angle_alpha   90.00
_cell.angle_beta   90.00
_cell.angle_gamma   90.00
#
_symmetry.space_group_name_H-M   'P 1'
#
loop_
_entity.id
_entity.type
_entity.pdbx_description
1 polymer ?
#
loop_
_entity_poly.entity_id
_entity_poly.type
_entity_poly.pdbx_seq_one_letter_code
_entity_poly.pdbx_strand_id
1 'polypeptide(L)'
;PAADATGTDSFSFRVSDGTASSATATVSVTINPVNDPPVADNAAITVDQGATVSGHLAASDPDNDALNFTLVSGPAKGTVNLTADGSFTYQAGSDAADTDSFSFKVNDGKADSNTATVTVTINEVTAEFRFETGELQVSSSWQQVGFDASFREPVVIARATSLHDPEAGVIRIRNVTGNGFELRFQEWDSLDDVHPAETVTYMVMEQGSFTLADGTMVEAGCFPATGAGTFVPVTFAVSMRHVPVVMTAVETVSESDAVTTRIRNITTAGFEFMMQEQEANPADHAPETGCYIAWEPSSGTMGTMLYDVAATADEITHNAVMEKYRVQFPVPPLLLADMESTDGPDTAVLRVSTNSVTGATLLIKEEQSGDTEEYHTTETAGMIAISIVNPDADPDGDNLSTAEETGTYHTHPGLADTDSDGIADGQEVAYWLDQGTSWNDDPDGDGLVNLLDSDSDGDGIPDGTEVADGTDPGDPASASDFPAIDAGEIDLDHNRVHVNFSTTFTNPVVVARLVSRNGGDPSVLRISNVSSTGFDIRLQEYDYLDGAHLVERVNYLVLEAGHYTLSDGTRIEAGTFESQAMAYFDRKNFSRTFGQPPVVVAAIVSDNETDTVTGRLRRIDTTGFDFRMQEQELNTQVHAPETISYIAWEPSAATIAGISFAVGRSADSITGAASTIPYATAFTRPPLLVADMQTTDGGDTASLRITAHSDESMQVMVEEERSRDSETSHTTEMAGYIAIQAE
;
A
#
# COMPACT_ATOMS: atom_id res chain seq x y z
N PRO A 1 -13.21 -80.30 -49.32
CA PRO A 1 -13.71 -80.10 -47.94
C PRO A 1 -14.21 -78.66 -47.82
N ALA A 2 -15.15 -78.36 -46.92
CA ALA A 2 -15.34 -76.97 -46.51
C ALA A 2 -14.01 -76.43 -45.95
N ALA A 3 -13.81 -75.11 -45.95
CA ALA A 3 -12.66 -74.52 -45.25
C ALA A 3 -12.62 -75.06 -43.81
N ASP A 4 -11.42 -75.37 -43.33
CA ASP A 4 -11.09 -75.81 -41.97
C ASP A 4 -11.74 -77.14 -41.53
N ALA A 5 -12.33 -77.89 -42.48
CA ALA A 5 -12.89 -79.20 -42.19
C ALA A 5 -11.76 -80.25 -42.06
N THR A 6 -11.72 -80.97 -40.94
CA THR A 6 -10.78 -82.08 -40.69
C THR A 6 -11.53 -83.36 -40.34
N GLY A 7 -10.87 -84.51 -40.45
CA GLY A 7 -11.43 -85.81 -40.04
C GLY A 7 -11.93 -86.67 -41.21
N THR A 8 -13.06 -87.34 -41.06
CA THR A 8 -13.57 -88.28 -42.07
C THR A 8 -14.89 -87.84 -42.68
N ASP A 9 -14.97 -87.89 -44.01
CA ASP A 9 -16.20 -87.72 -44.78
C ASP A 9 -16.52 -89.03 -45.53
N SER A 10 -17.76 -89.20 -45.99
CA SER A 10 -18.12 -90.35 -46.80
C SER A 10 -19.29 -90.07 -47.72
N PHE A 11 -19.28 -90.74 -48.87
CA PHE A 11 -20.44 -90.80 -49.74
C PHE A 11 -20.68 -92.23 -50.19
N SER A 12 -21.92 -92.51 -50.60
CA SER A 12 -22.31 -93.85 -51.04
C SER A 12 -22.86 -93.83 -52.46
N PHE A 13 -22.61 -94.91 -53.20
CA PHE A 13 -23.04 -95.04 -54.59
C PHE A 13 -23.56 -96.44 -54.88
N ARG A 14 -24.34 -96.55 -55.96
CA ARG A 14 -24.72 -97.81 -56.60
C ARG A 14 -24.44 -97.67 -58.08
N VAL A 15 -24.06 -98.78 -58.72
CA VAL A 15 -23.93 -98.84 -60.18
C VAL A 15 -25.09 -99.66 -60.74
N SER A 16 -25.66 -99.22 -61.86
CA SER A 16 -26.73 -99.94 -62.56
C SER A 16 -26.34 -100.19 -64.01
N ASP A 17 -26.71 -101.35 -64.53
CA ASP A 17 -26.55 -101.71 -65.95
C ASP A 17 -27.77 -101.31 -66.81
N GLY A 18 -28.75 -100.61 -66.23
CA GLY A 18 -30.02 -100.25 -66.88
C GLY A 18 -31.16 -101.22 -66.60
N THR A 19 -30.89 -102.34 -65.93
CA THR A 19 -31.91 -103.34 -65.52
C THR A 19 -31.92 -103.58 -64.01
N ALA A 20 -30.75 -103.65 -63.36
CA ALA A 20 -30.63 -103.82 -61.92
C ALA A 20 -29.56 -102.89 -61.34
N SER A 21 -29.65 -102.59 -60.04
CA SER A 21 -28.65 -101.79 -59.32
C SER A 21 -27.88 -102.66 -58.33
N SER A 22 -26.59 -102.37 -58.14
CA SER A 22 -25.75 -103.02 -57.14
C SER A 22 -26.20 -102.75 -55.71
N ALA A 23 -25.62 -103.47 -54.75
CA ALA A 23 -25.62 -103.05 -53.35
C ALA A 23 -24.95 -101.67 -53.21
N THR A 24 -25.33 -100.92 -52.17
CA THR A 24 -24.68 -99.65 -51.85
C THR A 24 -23.22 -99.91 -51.44
N ALA A 25 -22.27 -99.25 -52.12
CA ALA A 25 -20.88 -99.17 -51.68
C ALA A 25 -20.62 -97.79 -51.09
N THR A 26 -19.79 -97.72 -50.05
CA THR A 26 -19.39 -96.47 -49.40
C THR A 26 -17.93 -96.18 -49.72
N VAL A 27 -17.65 -94.95 -50.10
CA VAL A 27 -16.29 -94.41 -50.19
C VAL A 27 -16.06 -93.54 -48.97
N SER A 28 -15.03 -93.86 -48.19
CA SER A 28 -14.56 -93.02 -47.08
C SER A 28 -13.44 -92.11 -47.58
N VAL A 29 -13.49 -90.86 -47.16
CA VAL A 29 -12.52 -89.81 -47.47
C VAL A 29 -11.90 -89.35 -46.15
N THR A 30 -10.59 -89.40 -46.05
CA THR A 30 -9.85 -88.79 -44.94
C THR A 30 -9.41 -87.39 -45.35
N ILE A 31 -9.79 -86.39 -44.57
CA ILE A 31 -9.38 -85.01 -44.72
C ILE A 31 -8.28 -84.75 -43.69
N ASN A 32 -7.03 -84.66 -44.17
CA ASN A 32 -5.89 -84.41 -43.32
C ASN A 32 -5.91 -82.95 -42.82
N PRO A 33 -5.64 -82.69 -41.54
CA PRO A 33 -5.47 -81.33 -41.04
C PRO A 33 -4.25 -80.70 -41.72
N VAL A 34 -4.38 -79.42 -42.04
CA VAL A 34 -3.30 -78.52 -42.45
C VAL A 34 -3.30 -77.40 -41.41
N ASN A 35 -2.12 -77.02 -40.94
CA ASN A 35 -2.02 -75.99 -39.92
C ASN A 35 -2.48 -74.64 -40.46
N ASP A 36 -3.39 -74.00 -39.75
CA ASP A 36 -3.84 -72.64 -40.04
C ASP A 36 -3.10 -71.68 -39.10
N PRO A 37 -2.15 -70.85 -39.61
CA PRO A 37 -1.34 -69.98 -38.75
C PRO A 37 -2.19 -69.04 -37.89
N PRO A 38 -1.67 -68.63 -36.71
CA PRO A 38 -2.38 -67.72 -35.85
C PRO A 38 -2.55 -66.33 -36.49
N VAL A 39 -3.53 -65.59 -36.00
CA VAL A 39 -3.82 -64.21 -36.41
C VAL A 39 -3.57 -63.29 -35.21
N ALA A 40 -2.63 -62.36 -35.38
CA ALA A 40 -2.30 -61.35 -34.38
C ALA A 40 -3.08 -60.05 -34.63
N ASP A 41 -3.65 -59.47 -33.58
CA ASP A 41 -4.45 -58.25 -33.66
C ASP A 41 -3.60 -57.01 -33.39
N ASN A 42 -3.90 -55.93 -34.11
CA ASN A 42 -3.33 -54.61 -33.77
C ASN A 42 -3.91 -54.12 -32.44
N ALA A 43 -3.13 -53.34 -31.71
CA ALA A 43 -3.58 -52.70 -30.48
C ALA A 43 -3.24 -51.20 -30.47
N ALA A 44 -3.91 -50.47 -29.59
CA ALA A 44 -3.58 -49.08 -29.30
C ALA A 44 -3.56 -48.88 -27.79
N ILE A 45 -2.57 -48.14 -27.30
CA ILE A 45 -2.43 -47.76 -25.89
C ILE A 45 -2.13 -46.27 -25.79
N THR A 46 -2.47 -45.70 -24.64
CA THR A 46 -2.13 -44.33 -24.28
C THR A 46 -1.31 -44.33 -23.01
N VAL A 47 -0.31 -43.47 -22.96
CA VAL A 47 0.57 -43.28 -21.80
C VAL A 47 0.98 -41.81 -21.75
N ASP A 48 1.21 -41.29 -20.57
CA ASP A 48 1.77 -39.94 -20.42
C ASP A 48 3.30 -40.00 -20.62
N GLN A 49 3.88 -38.91 -21.12
CA GLN A 49 5.33 -38.75 -21.25
C GLN A 49 6.06 -39.11 -19.93
N GLY A 50 7.15 -39.86 -20.01
CA GLY A 50 7.89 -40.38 -18.85
C GLY A 50 7.21 -41.50 -18.04
N ALA A 51 5.91 -41.78 -18.26
CA ALA A 51 5.17 -42.79 -17.52
C ALA A 51 5.32 -44.20 -18.11
N THR A 52 4.82 -45.20 -17.35
CA THR A 52 4.80 -46.61 -17.75
C THR A 52 3.37 -47.14 -17.84
N VAL A 53 3.07 -47.92 -18.87
CA VAL A 53 1.79 -48.60 -19.06
C VAL A 53 2.00 -50.11 -19.28
N SER A 54 1.09 -50.92 -18.73
CA SER A 54 1.11 -52.38 -18.87
C SER A 54 -0.12 -52.86 -19.63
N GLY A 55 0.01 -53.93 -20.39
CA GLY A 55 -1.11 -54.49 -21.16
C GLY A 55 -0.89 -55.94 -21.56
N HIS A 56 -1.84 -56.45 -22.34
CA HIS A 56 -1.80 -57.81 -22.89
C HIS A 56 -2.27 -57.81 -24.35
N LEU A 57 -1.49 -58.42 -25.25
CA LEU A 57 -1.75 -58.47 -26.67
C LEU A 57 -2.72 -59.61 -27.04
N ALA A 58 -3.60 -59.35 -28.00
CA ALA A 58 -4.61 -60.31 -28.47
C ALA A 58 -4.16 -61.03 -29.75
N ALA A 59 -4.48 -62.31 -29.83
CA ALA A 59 -4.34 -63.14 -31.01
C ALA A 59 -5.31 -64.33 -30.94
N SER A 60 -5.59 -64.93 -32.09
CA SER A 60 -6.44 -66.12 -32.20
C SER A 60 -5.82 -67.16 -33.12
N ASP A 61 -6.15 -68.43 -32.89
CA ASP A 61 -5.66 -69.55 -33.67
C ASP A 61 -6.85 -70.42 -34.09
N PRO A 62 -7.08 -70.65 -35.40
CA PRO A 62 -8.20 -71.47 -35.87
C PRO A 62 -8.14 -72.93 -35.36
N ASP A 63 -6.94 -73.46 -35.13
CA ASP A 63 -6.69 -74.79 -34.59
C ASP A 63 -6.75 -74.83 -33.05
N ASN A 64 -6.85 -73.67 -32.39
CA ASN A 64 -6.74 -73.48 -30.93
C ASN A 64 -5.41 -73.97 -30.34
N ASP A 65 -4.32 -73.86 -31.11
CA ASP A 65 -2.97 -74.16 -30.65
C ASP A 65 -2.47 -73.13 -29.61
N ALA A 66 -1.45 -73.50 -28.84
CA ALA A 66 -0.87 -72.64 -27.81
C ALA A 66 0.00 -71.54 -28.45
N LEU A 67 -0.20 -70.30 -28.01
CA LEU A 67 0.39 -69.12 -28.64
C LEU A 67 1.63 -68.59 -27.90
N ASN A 68 2.64 -68.20 -28.66
CA ASN A 68 3.86 -67.59 -28.16
C ASN A 68 4.13 -66.24 -28.85
N PHE A 69 4.18 -65.16 -28.07
CA PHE A 69 4.34 -63.79 -28.56
C PHE A 69 5.81 -63.38 -28.63
N THR A 70 6.20 -62.75 -29.74
CA THR A 70 7.57 -62.30 -29.98
C THR A 70 7.61 -60.88 -30.54
N LEU A 71 8.53 -60.08 -30.02
CA LEU A 71 8.76 -58.72 -30.49
C LEU A 71 9.51 -58.77 -31.83
N VAL A 72 8.99 -58.06 -32.84
CA VAL A 72 9.59 -57.96 -34.18
C VAL A 72 10.40 -56.68 -34.31
N SER A 73 9.86 -55.56 -33.86
CA SER A 73 10.55 -54.26 -33.83
C SER A 73 10.15 -53.50 -32.58
N GLY A 74 11.14 -52.85 -31.95
CA GLY A 74 10.92 -52.06 -30.74
C GLY A 74 10.49 -50.62 -31.05
N PRO A 75 10.01 -49.90 -30.02
CA PRO A 75 9.64 -48.49 -30.10
C PRO A 75 10.84 -47.57 -30.32
N ALA A 76 10.59 -46.36 -30.84
CA ALA A 76 11.62 -45.36 -31.12
C ALA A 76 11.75 -44.29 -30.01
N LYS A 77 10.69 -44.06 -29.24
CA LYS A 77 10.57 -43.01 -28.21
C LYS A 77 10.39 -43.57 -26.79
N GLY A 78 10.41 -44.88 -26.62
CA GLY A 78 10.30 -45.55 -25.33
C GLY A 78 11.01 -46.89 -25.30
N THR A 79 10.71 -47.71 -24.29
CA THR A 79 11.18 -49.10 -24.21
C THR A 79 10.01 -50.04 -23.95
N VAL A 80 10.04 -51.22 -24.55
CA VAL A 80 9.00 -52.26 -24.36
C VAL A 80 9.61 -53.57 -23.88
N ASN A 81 8.99 -54.17 -22.88
CA ASN A 81 9.29 -55.53 -22.43
C ASN A 81 8.07 -56.42 -22.69
N LEU A 82 8.15 -57.30 -23.68
CA LEU A 82 7.09 -58.25 -24.04
C LEU A 82 7.46 -59.66 -23.58
N THR A 83 6.54 -60.34 -22.88
CA THR A 83 6.67 -61.74 -22.47
C THR A 83 5.98 -62.69 -23.45
N ALA A 84 6.42 -63.96 -23.44
CA ALA A 84 5.95 -65.01 -24.36
C ALA A 84 4.44 -65.30 -24.27
N ASP A 85 3.83 -65.03 -23.11
CA ASP A 85 2.39 -65.18 -22.89
C ASP A 85 1.58 -64.00 -23.47
N GLY A 86 2.23 -62.95 -23.96
CA GLY A 86 1.62 -61.76 -24.54
C GLY A 86 1.45 -60.58 -23.59
N SER A 87 1.87 -60.69 -22.32
CA SER A 87 1.89 -59.55 -21.39
C SER A 87 3.03 -58.59 -21.74
N PHE A 88 2.85 -57.28 -21.56
CA PHE A 88 3.91 -56.32 -21.82
C PHE A 88 3.90 -55.12 -20.88
N THR A 89 5.06 -54.47 -20.76
CA THR A 89 5.20 -53.12 -20.21
C THR A 89 5.84 -52.19 -21.25
N TYR A 90 5.34 -50.96 -21.34
CA TYR A 90 5.90 -49.89 -22.18
C TYR A 90 6.21 -48.69 -21.30
N GLN A 91 7.44 -48.18 -21.37
CA GLN A 91 7.88 -46.96 -20.68
C GLN A 91 8.17 -45.87 -21.72
N ALA A 92 7.46 -44.75 -21.65
CA ALA A 92 7.71 -43.58 -22.50
C ALA A 92 9.01 -42.88 -22.07
N GLY A 93 9.77 -42.35 -23.03
CA GLY A 93 10.88 -41.45 -22.72
C GLY A 93 10.37 -40.16 -22.05
N SER A 94 11.23 -39.53 -21.24
CA SER A 94 10.94 -38.26 -20.56
C SER A 94 10.66 -37.10 -21.51
N ASP A 95 11.15 -37.19 -22.77
CA ASP A 95 11.03 -36.14 -23.79
C ASP A 95 10.16 -36.58 -24.99
N ALA A 96 9.45 -37.71 -24.83
CA ALA A 96 8.66 -38.30 -25.88
C ALA A 96 7.25 -37.68 -25.93
N ALA A 97 6.89 -37.12 -27.08
CA ALA A 97 5.52 -36.69 -27.38
C ALA A 97 4.99 -37.39 -28.65
N ASP A 98 3.72 -37.17 -28.98
CA ASP A 98 3.01 -37.73 -30.13
C ASP A 98 2.94 -39.27 -30.12
N THR A 99 3.02 -39.89 -31.30
CA THR A 99 2.90 -41.33 -31.45
C THR A 99 4.26 -42.03 -31.45
N ASP A 100 4.27 -43.24 -30.88
CA ASP A 100 5.29 -44.26 -31.05
C ASP A 100 4.65 -45.60 -31.44
N SER A 101 5.43 -46.60 -31.78
CA SER A 101 4.89 -47.93 -32.12
C SER A 101 5.91 -49.04 -31.97
N PHE A 102 5.43 -50.23 -31.63
CA PHE A 102 6.21 -51.46 -31.72
C PHE A 102 5.40 -52.55 -32.42
N SER A 103 6.08 -53.52 -33.03
CA SER A 103 5.41 -54.59 -33.78
C SER A 103 5.75 -55.96 -33.22
N PHE A 104 4.80 -56.89 -33.27
CA PHE A 104 4.95 -58.24 -32.76
C PHE A 104 4.37 -59.28 -33.72
N LYS A 105 4.72 -60.55 -33.47
CA LYS A 105 4.15 -61.74 -34.11
C LYS A 105 3.83 -62.79 -33.05
N VAL A 106 2.96 -63.71 -33.44
CA VAL A 106 2.55 -64.84 -32.61
C VAL A 106 2.87 -66.13 -33.34
N ASN A 107 3.36 -67.14 -32.63
CA ASN A 107 3.71 -68.45 -33.17
C ASN A 107 2.94 -69.54 -32.42
N ASP A 108 2.37 -70.49 -33.15
CA ASP A 108 1.58 -71.64 -32.64
C ASP A 108 2.45 -72.90 -32.37
N GLY A 109 3.77 -72.77 -32.49
CA GLY A 109 4.74 -73.87 -32.45
C GLY A 109 5.12 -74.43 -33.83
N LYS A 110 4.48 -73.98 -34.92
CA LYS A 110 4.72 -74.44 -36.30
C LYS A 110 4.87 -73.28 -37.29
N ALA A 111 4.07 -72.22 -37.18
CA ALA A 111 4.01 -71.10 -38.10
C ALA A 111 3.84 -69.74 -37.38
N ASP A 112 4.39 -68.69 -38.00
CA ASP A 112 4.21 -67.32 -37.53
C ASP A 112 2.90 -66.72 -38.09
N SER A 113 2.28 -65.86 -37.29
CA SER A 113 1.18 -65.00 -37.68
C SER A 113 1.60 -63.91 -38.68
N ASN A 114 0.61 -63.12 -39.12
CA ASN A 114 0.85 -61.77 -39.61
C ASN A 114 1.62 -60.93 -38.56
N THR A 115 2.39 -59.94 -39.02
CA THR A 115 2.91 -58.91 -38.11
C THR A 115 1.78 -57.99 -37.70
N ALA A 116 1.59 -57.80 -36.39
CA ALA A 116 0.68 -56.82 -35.81
C ALA A 116 1.46 -55.65 -35.20
N THR A 117 0.82 -54.49 -35.13
CA THR A 117 1.41 -53.25 -34.60
C THR A 117 0.63 -52.78 -33.38
N VAL A 118 1.36 -52.37 -32.35
CA VAL A 118 0.83 -51.61 -31.23
C VAL A 118 1.17 -50.16 -31.46
N THR A 119 0.14 -49.33 -31.58
CA THR A 119 0.30 -47.87 -31.65
C THR A 119 0.26 -47.30 -30.24
N VAL A 120 1.22 -46.46 -29.88
CA VAL A 120 1.28 -45.79 -28.59
C VAL A 120 1.02 -44.31 -28.81
N THR A 121 -0.03 -43.79 -28.21
CA THR A 121 -0.25 -42.35 -28.08
C THR A 121 0.43 -41.89 -26.79
N ILE A 122 1.45 -41.04 -26.92
CA ILE A 122 2.14 -40.44 -25.79
C ILE A 122 1.55 -39.05 -25.59
N ASN A 123 0.80 -38.87 -24.51
CA ASN A 123 0.28 -37.55 -24.17
C ASN A 123 1.46 -36.70 -23.70
N GLU A 124 1.65 -35.57 -24.37
CA GLU A 124 2.56 -34.54 -23.89
C GLU A 124 2.06 -34.05 -22.54
N VAL A 125 2.93 -34.12 -21.53
CA VAL A 125 2.67 -33.47 -20.25
C VAL A 125 3.46 -32.18 -20.29
N THR A 126 2.88 -31.13 -20.85
CA THR A 126 3.37 -29.78 -20.55
C THR A 126 3.08 -29.55 -19.07
N ALA A 127 4.12 -29.63 -18.25
CA ALA A 127 4.05 -29.09 -16.91
C ALA A 127 3.70 -27.61 -17.06
N GLU A 128 2.52 -27.22 -16.57
CA GLU A 128 2.19 -25.80 -16.47
C GLU A 128 3.13 -25.20 -15.43
N PHE A 129 3.79 -24.09 -15.77
CA PHE A 129 4.53 -23.32 -14.79
C PHE A 129 3.53 -22.84 -13.72
N ARG A 130 3.51 -23.56 -12.61
CA ARG A 130 2.62 -23.34 -11.48
C ARG A 130 3.48 -23.17 -10.26
N PHE A 131 3.29 -22.05 -9.60
CA PHE A 131 3.95 -21.76 -8.34
C PHE A 131 3.00 -20.91 -7.49
N GLU A 132 3.24 -20.91 -6.19
CA GLU A 132 2.55 -20.11 -5.20
C GLU A 132 3.60 -19.66 -4.17
N THR A 133 3.42 -18.46 -3.64
CA THR A 133 4.32 -17.87 -2.64
C THR A 133 3.48 -17.32 -1.50
N GLY A 134 4.00 -17.40 -0.28
CA GLY A 134 3.33 -16.80 0.86
C GLY A 134 4.29 -16.52 2.01
N GLU A 135 3.75 -15.86 3.03
CA GLU A 135 4.47 -15.52 4.26
C GLU A 135 3.63 -15.88 5.48
N LEU A 136 4.29 -16.35 6.54
CA LEU A 136 3.65 -16.63 7.82
C LEU A 136 4.62 -16.50 8.99
N GLN A 137 4.05 -16.40 10.20
CA GLN A 137 4.80 -16.36 11.45
C GLN A 137 5.02 -17.78 12.00
N VAL A 138 6.27 -18.25 12.02
CA VAL A 138 6.64 -19.63 12.36
C VAL A 138 7.50 -19.66 13.62
N SER A 139 7.14 -20.52 14.56
CA SER A 139 7.91 -20.77 15.81
C SER A 139 8.35 -22.24 15.87
N SER A 140 8.81 -22.72 17.04
CA SER A 140 9.19 -24.14 17.26
C SER A 140 8.08 -25.17 17.03
N SER A 141 6.81 -24.74 16.96
CA SER A 141 5.68 -25.63 16.76
C SER A 141 5.43 -25.91 15.27
N TRP A 142 5.16 -27.18 14.94
CA TRP A 142 4.70 -27.57 13.60
C TRP A 142 3.40 -26.84 13.23
N GLN A 143 3.43 -26.18 12.08
CA GLN A 143 2.29 -25.50 11.47
C GLN A 143 1.98 -26.13 10.12
N GLN A 144 0.68 -26.27 9.83
CA GLN A 144 0.22 -26.77 8.55
C GLN A 144 -0.10 -25.59 7.61
N VAL A 145 0.40 -25.66 6.38
CA VAL A 145 0.14 -24.68 5.32
C VAL A 145 -0.58 -25.40 4.19
N GLY A 146 -1.73 -24.88 3.80
CA GLY A 146 -2.48 -25.35 2.64
C GLY A 146 -2.12 -24.53 1.41
N PHE A 147 -2.20 -25.16 0.23
CA PHE A 147 -2.07 -24.46 -1.04
C PHE A 147 -3.42 -23.92 -1.52
N ASP A 148 -3.41 -22.78 -2.19
CA ASP A 148 -4.58 -22.22 -2.85
C ASP A 148 -5.02 -23.06 -4.07
N ALA A 149 -4.05 -23.72 -4.71
CA ALA A 149 -4.28 -24.68 -5.79
C ALA A 149 -3.55 -26.01 -5.55
N SER A 150 -4.12 -27.11 -6.04
CA SER A 150 -3.47 -28.40 -5.92
C SER A 150 -2.30 -28.56 -6.90
N PHE A 151 -1.18 -29.10 -6.42
CA PHE A 151 0.01 -29.49 -7.18
C PHE A 151 0.07 -31.01 -7.35
N ARG A 152 0.72 -31.52 -8.41
CA ARG A 152 0.89 -32.98 -8.60
C ARG A 152 2.12 -33.47 -7.84
N GLU A 153 3.26 -32.84 -8.06
CA GLU A 153 4.54 -33.08 -7.42
C GLU A 153 5.12 -31.73 -6.95
N PRO A 154 4.65 -31.19 -5.81
CA PRO A 154 5.14 -29.91 -5.30
C PRO A 154 6.56 -30.02 -4.74
N VAL A 155 7.37 -29.02 -5.04
CA VAL A 155 8.65 -28.69 -4.40
C VAL A 155 8.42 -27.45 -3.54
N VAL A 156 8.78 -27.51 -2.26
CA VAL A 156 8.57 -26.45 -1.27
C VAL A 156 9.90 -25.97 -0.71
N ILE A 157 10.19 -24.69 -0.90
CA ILE A 157 11.31 -23.99 -0.28
C ILE A 157 10.77 -22.97 0.70
N ALA A 158 11.32 -22.91 1.91
CA ALA A 158 10.99 -21.89 2.89
C ALA A 158 12.25 -21.35 3.58
N ARG A 159 12.25 -20.04 3.86
CA ARG A 159 13.36 -19.31 4.49
C ARG A 159 12.84 -18.24 5.45
N ALA A 160 13.57 -18.05 6.54
CA ALA A 160 13.30 -16.98 7.49
C ALA A 160 13.71 -15.63 6.90
N THR A 161 12.78 -14.67 6.91
CA THR A 161 12.95 -13.32 6.35
C THR A 161 12.95 -12.24 7.42
N SER A 162 13.07 -12.63 8.69
CA SER A 162 13.21 -11.74 9.83
C SER A 162 14.38 -12.15 10.73
N LEU A 163 14.73 -11.27 11.66
CA LEU A 163 15.69 -11.52 12.72
C LEU A 163 15.08 -11.10 14.07
N HIS A 164 13.93 -11.69 14.43
CA HIS A 164 13.26 -11.38 15.69
C HIS A 164 13.99 -11.97 16.89
N ASP A 165 14.66 -13.11 16.67
CA ASP A 165 15.52 -13.74 17.64
C ASP A 165 16.99 -13.73 17.14
N PRO A 166 17.97 -13.36 17.99
CA PRO A 166 19.38 -13.43 17.65
C PRO A 166 19.91 -14.86 17.51
N GLU A 167 19.28 -15.85 18.15
CA GLU A 167 19.63 -17.26 18.01
C GLU A 167 19.37 -17.74 16.56
N ALA A 168 20.27 -18.57 16.05
CA ALA A 168 20.15 -19.13 14.71
C ALA A 168 19.42 -20.47 14.73
N GLY A 169 18.71 -20.76 13.66
CA GLY A 169 18.07 -22.06 13.45
C GLY A 169 17.72 -22.27 11.98
N VAL A 170 17.01 -23.36 11.73
CA VAL A 170 16.67 -23.85 10.40
C VAL A 170 15.17 -24.01 10.25
N ILE A 171 14.66 -23.86 9.03
CA ILE A 171 13.28 -24.23 8.71
C ILE A 171 13.25 -25.71 8.35
N ARG A 172 12.43 -26.48 9.08
CA ARG A 172 12.16 -27.89 8.74
C ARG A 172 10.81 -28.01 8.06
N ILE A 173 10.76 -28.83 7.02
CA ILE A 173 9.57 -29.11 6.23
C ILE A 173 9.28 -30.61 6.28
N ARG A 174 8.00 -30.99 6.37
CA ARG A 174 7.57 -32.39 6.23
C ARG A 174 6.15 -32.49 5.69
N ASN A 175 5.71 -33.73 5.45
CA ASN A 175 4.34 -34.03 5.04
C ASN A 175 3.90 -33.23 3.80
N VAL A 176 4.81 -33.04 2.85
CA VAL A 176 4.52 -32.38 1.58
C VAL A 176 3.57 -33.26 0.76
N THR A 177 2.42 -32.69 0.40
CA THR A 177 1.37 -33.33 -0.40
C THR A 177 0.89 -32.36 -1.46
N GLY A 178 0.13 -32.84 -2.44
CA GLY A 178 -0.45 -31.97 -3.48
C GLY A 178 -1.38 -30.85 -2.98
N ASN A 179 -1.72 -30.78 -1.69
CA ASN A 179 -2.60 -29.73 -1.14
C ASN A 179 -1.97 -28.92 0.01
N GLY A 180 -0.71 -29.18 0.36
CA GLY A 180 -0.04 -28.47 1.44
C GLY A 180 1.12 -29.22 2.05
N PHE A 181 1.73 -28.61 3.06
CA PHE A 181 2.89 -29.11 3.80
C PHE A 181 2.83 -28.70 5.28
N GLU A 182 3.75 -29.23 6.08
CA GLU A 182 3.98 -28.75 7.44
C GLU A 182 5.39 -28.16 7.56
N LEU A 183 5.53 -27.08 8.32
CA LEU A 183 6.84 -26.50 8.64
C LEU A 183 6.95 -26.11 10.12
N ARG A 184 8.19 -26.00 10.62
CA ARG A 184 8.52 -25.34 11.88
C ARG A 184 9.87 -24.66 11.80
N PHE A 185 10.09 -23.69 12.68
CA PHE A 185 11.43 -23.23 13.00
C PHE A 185 12.05 -24.26 13.97
N GLN A 186 13.31 -24.63 13.79
CA GLN A 186 14.01 -25.52 14.69
C GLN A 186 15.37 -24.92 15.01
N GLU A 187 15.67 -24.80 16.30
CA GLU A 187 16.99 -24.40 16.75
C GLU A 187 17.99 -25.56 16.62
N TRP A 188 19.27 -25.22 16.65
CA TRP A 188 20.33 -26.22 16.77
C TRP A 188 20.18 -27.05 18.05
N ASP A 189 20.58 -28.32 18.02
CA ASP A 189 20.36 -29.26 19.14
C ASP A 189 21.13 -28.89 20.42
N SER A 190 22.11 -27.98 20.33
CA SER A 190 22.78 -27.37 21.47
C SER A 190 21.94 -26.34 22.23
N LEU A 191 20.85 -25.84 21.63
CA LEU A 191 19.92 -24.88 22.21
C LEU A 191 18.71 -25.60 22.84
N ASP A 192 17.68 -24.85 23.25
CA ASP A 192 16.54 -25.41 24.00
C ASP A 192 15.31 -25.76 23.14
N ASP A 193 15.40 -25.55 21.82
CA ASP A 193 14.34 -25.74 20.81
C ASP A 193 13.12 -24.84 21.08
N VAL A 194 13.33 -23.68 21.72
CA VAL A 194 12.29 -22.67 22.02
C VAL A 194 12.61 -21.35 21.32
N HIS A 195 12.12 -21.22 20.09
CA HIS A 195 12.29 -20.04 19.26
C HIS A 195 10.99 -19.21 19.17
N PRO A 196 11.05 -17.89 19.38
CA PRO A 196 9.96 -16.97 19.05
C PRO A 196 9.55 -17.05 17.57
N ALA A 197 8.38 -16.49 17.25
CA ALA A 197 7.92 -16.51 15.88
C ALA A 197 8.79 -15.61 14.98
N GLU A 198 9.30 -16.21 13.90
CA GLU A 198 9.96 -15.52 12.80
C GLU A 198 9.01 -15.41 11.62
N THR A 199 9.15 -14.33 10.86
CA THR A 199 8.57 -14.22 9.53
C THR A 199 9.29 -15.21 8.60
N VAL A 200 8.54 -16.11 7.97
CA VAL A 200 9.04 -17.09 7.01
C VAL A 200 8.32 -16.90 5.69
N THR A 201 9.08 -16.71 4.62
CA THR A 201 8.58 -16.77 3.25
C THR A 201 8.72 -18.19 2.73
N TYR A 202 7.71 -18.68 2.02
CA TYR A 202 7.77 -19.93 1.29
C TYR A 202 7.42 -19.73 -0.18
N MET A 203 7.98 -20.61 -1.01
CA MET A 203 7.60 -20.82 -2.40
C MET A 203 7.32 -22.30 -2.60
N VAL A 204 6.18 -22.61 -3.21
CA VAL A 204 5.89 -23.93 -3.75
C VAL A 204 5.87 -23.85 -5.27
N MET A 205 6.48 -24.83 -5.93
CA MET A 205 6.53 -24.92 -7.38
C MET A 205 6.28 -26.36 -7.82
N GLU A 206 5.57 -26.55 -8.94
CA GLU A 206 5.43 -27.87 -9.55
C GLU A 206 6.81 -28.37 -10.04
N GLN A 207 7.16 -29.62 -9.72
CA GLN A 207 8.39 -30.24 -10.19
C GLN A 207 8.43 -30.27 -11.73
N GLY A 208 9.58 -29.90 -12.31
CA GLY A 208 9.79 -29.86 -13.75
C GLY A 208 10.71 -28.74 -14.20
N SER A 209 11.00 -28.70 -15.50
CA SER A 209 11.79 -27.65 -16.17
C SER A 209 10.88 -26.80 -17.05
N PHE A 210 10.96 -25.48 -16.90
CA PHE A 210 10.06 -24.51 -17.51
C PHE A 210 10.85 -23.42 -18.22
N THR A 211 10.28 -22.88 -19.29
CA THR A 211 10.79 -21.67 -19.96
C THR A 211 9.70 -20.61 -19.90
N LEU A 212 10.00 -19.49 -19.25
CA LEU A 212 9.09 -18.35 -19.12
C LEU A 212 8.94 -17.61 -20.45
N ALA A 213 7.97 -16.70 -20.53
CA ALA A 213 7.64 -15.97 -21.75
C ALA A 213 8.80 -15.12 -22.30
N ASP A 214 9.68 -14.64 -21.43
CA ASP A 214 10.90 -13.90 -21.79
C ASP A 214 12.09 -14.81 -22.17
N GLY A 215 11.92 -16.13 -22.07
CA GLY A 215 12.93 -17.13 -22.37
C GLY A 215 13.82 -17.53 -21.19
N THR A 216 13.60 -16.97 -19.99
CA THR A 216 14.24 -17.38 -18.72
C THR A 216 13.90 -18.83 -18.42
N MET A 217 14.88 -19.62 -18.00
CA MET A 217 14.64 -20.99 -17.54
C MET A 217 14.50 -21.08 -16.02
N VAL A 218 13.55 -21.90 -15.58
CA VAL A 218 13.32 -22.24 -14.17
C VAL A 218 13.14 -23.75 -14.06
N GLU A 219 13.74 -24.38 -13.06
CA GLU A 219 13.60 -25.81 -12.81
C GLU A 219 13.40 -26.05 -11.31
N ALA A 220 12.46 -26.94 -10.97
CA ALA A 220 12.26 -27.43 -9.62
C ALA A 220 12.42 -28.95 -9.61
N GLY A 221 13.11 -29.50 -8.60
CA GLY A 221 13.38 -30.93 -8.49
C GLY A 221 13.68 -31.42 -7.08
N CYS A 222 13.49 -32.71 -6.86
CA CYS A 222 13.84 -33.41 -5.62
C CYS A 222 14.77 -34.60 -5.89
N PHE A 223 15.62 -34.92 -4.90
CA PHE A 223 16.60 -36.00 -4.97
C PHE A 223 16.85 -36.62 -3.58
N PRO A 224 17.30 -37.89 -3.51
CA PRO A 224 17.72 -38.48 -2.24
C PRO A 224 18.99 -37.80 -1.70
N ALA A 225 18.91 -37.18 -0.53
CA ALA A 225 20.04 -36.59 0.17
C ALA A 225 20.63 -37.61 1.14
N THR A 226 21.81 -38.16 0.84
CA THR A 226 22.42 -39.24 1.63
C THR A 226 23.57 -38.76 2.49
N GLY A 227 23.38 -38.74 3.82
CA GLY A 227 24.41 -38.52 4.84
C GLY A 227 24.87 -37.07 4.98
N ALA A 228 25.06 -36.60 6.22
CA ALA A 228 25.60 -35.27 6.49
C ALA A 228 27.13 -35.17 6.25
N GLY A 229 27.60 -33.98 5.91
CA GLY A 229 29.03 -33.64 5.87
C GLY A 229 29.78 -34.03 4.59
N THR A 230 29.09 -34.49 3.53
CA THR A 230 29.72 -34.76 2.21
C THR A 230 28.95 -34.11 1.06
N PHE A 231 29.64 -33.39 0.19
CA PHE A 231 29.05 -32.82 -1.04
C PHE A 231 28.75 -33.92 -2.06
N VAL A 232 27.51 -33.94 -2.56
CA VAL A 232 27.05 -34.81 -3.64
C VAL A 232 26.63 -33.99 -4.86
N PRO A 233 26.95 -34.42 -6.09
CA PRO A 233 26.54 -33.70 -7.29
C PRO A 233 25.04 -33.89 -7.56
N VAL A 234 24.35 -32.79 -7.85
CA VAL A 234 22.96 -32.73 -8.32
C VAL A 234 22.97 -32.21 -9.75
N THR A 235 22.32 -32.92 -10.66
CA THR A 235 22.25 -32.56 -12.09
C THR A 235 20.87 -32.05 -12.43
N PHE A 236 20.79 -30.94 -13.15
CA PHE A 236 19.53 -30.44 -13.68
C PHE A 236 19.00 -31.38 -14.78
N ALA A 237 17.68 -31.54 -14.85
CA ALA A 237 17.01 -32.30 -15.89
C ALA A 237 17.26 -31.70 -17.28
N VAL A 238 17.31 -30.37 -17.36
CA VAL A 238 17.70 -29.63 -18.57
C VAL A 238 18.86 -28.69 -18.25
N SER A 239 19.87 -28.65 -19.12
CA SER A 239 20.94 -27.66 -18.98
C SER A 239 20.38 -26.24 -19.15
N MET A 240 20.60 -25.41 -18.14
CA MET A 240 20.28 -23.98 -18.15
C MET A 240 21.16 -23.24 -19.18
N ARG A 241 20.72 -22.05 -19.59
CA ARG A 241 21.46 -21.14 -20.49
C ARG A 241 22.44 -20.26 -19.71
N HIS A 242 22.07 -19.89 -18.49
CA HIS A 242 22.88 -19.12 -17.54
C HIS A 242 23.04 -19.88 -16.23
N VAL A 243 24.06 -19.53 -15.43
CA VAL A 243 24.21 -20.11 -14.09
C VAL A 243 23.01 -19.62 -13.25
N PRO A 244 22.16 -20.52 -12.74
CA PRO A 244 20.97 -20.13 -12.00
C PRO A 244 21.30 -19.72 -10.55
N VAL A 245 20.36 -19.02 -9.93
CA VAL A 245 20.22 -18.92 -8.47
C VAL A 245 19.55 -20.21 -7.99
N VAL A 246 20.08 -20.85 -6.94
CA VAL A 246 19.59 -22.15 -6.46
C VAL A 246 19.16 -22.05 -5.01
N MET A 247 17.86 -22.18 -4.77
CA MET A 247 17.32 -22.33 -3.44
C MET A 247 17.15 -23.80 -3.10
N THR A 248 17.52 -24.21 -1.88
CA THR A 248 17.43 -25.62 -1.47
C THR A 248 16.63 -25.83 -0.19
N ALA A 249 16.06 -27.02 0.00
CA ALA A 249 15.41 -27.38 1.26
C ALA A 249 15.47 -28.89 1.48
N VAL A 250 15.19 -29.30 2.71
CA VAL A 250 14.96 -30.70 3.04
C VAL A 250 13.50 -30.87 3.45
N GLU A 251 12.78 -31.71 2.73
CA GLU A 251 11.31 -31.81 2.78
C GLU A 251 10.79 -33.05 3.54
N THR A 252 11.70 -33.77 4.18
CA THR A 252 11.39 -34.90 5.06
C THR A 252 12.04 -34.69 6.41
N VAL A 253 11.50 -35.37 7.42
CA VAL A 253 12.11 -35.45 8.75
C VAL A 253 12.27 -36.92 9.08
N SER A 254 13.44 -37.46 8.77
CA SER A 254 13.83 -38.84 9.03
C SER A 254 14.30 -39.04 10.47
N GLU A 255 14.79 -37.97 11.12
CA GLU A 255 15.14 -37.93 12.53
C GLU A 255 14.91 -36.54 13.16
N SER A 256 15.22 -36.40 14.46
CA SER A 256 14.95 -35.17 15.22
C SER A 256 15.93 -34.04 14.99
N ASP A 257 17.17 -34.36 14.61
CA ASP A 257 18.32 -33.46 14.73
C ASP A 257 18.23 -32.33 13.69
N ALA A 258 18.74 -31.15 14.04
CA ALA A 258 18.65 -29.97 13.18
C ALA A 258 19.65 -30.06 12.00
N VAL A 259 19.17 -29.75 10.79
CA VAL A 259 19.97 -29.85 9.57
C VAL A 259 19.76 -28.65 8.67
N THR A 260 20.87 -28.10 8.17
CA THR A 260 20.88 -27.07 7.13
C THR A 260 21.38 -27.63 5.80
N THR A 261 21.19 -26.88 4.74
CA THR A 261 21.67 -27.18 3.39
C THR A 261 22.85 -26.27 3.05
N ARG A 262 23.90 -26.85 2.47
CA ARG A 262 25.01 -26.12 1.85
C ARG A 262 25.12 -26.49 0.39
N ILE A 263 25.39 -25.50 -0.45
CA ILE A 263 25.63 -25.69 -1.88
C ILE A 263 26.90 -24.99 -2.34
N ARG A 264 27.46 -25.50 -3.43
CA ARG A 264 28.61 -24.88 -4.11
C ARG A 264 28.70 -25.36 -5.56
N ASN A 265 29.66 -24.83 -6.29
CA ASN A 265 29.98 -25.24 -7.67
C ASN A 265 28.74 -25.23 -8.58
N ILE A 266 27.93 -24.17 -8.48
CA ILE A 266 26.73 -24.01 -9.29
C ILE A 266 27.16 -23.70 -10.73
N THR A 267 26.64 -24.49 -11.66
CA THR A 267 26.90 -24.39 -13.09
C THR A 267 25.60 -24.46 -13.86
N THR A 268 25.64 -24.26 -15.18
CA THR A 268 24.46 -24.46 -16.04
C THR A 268 23.95 -25.90 -16.08
N ALA A 269 24.72 -26.88 -15.59
CA ALA A 269 24.37 -28.30 -15.63
C ALA A 269 23.92 -28.86 -14.26
N GLY A 270 24.15 -28.13 -13.18
CA GLY A 270 23.90 -28.62 -11.83
C GLY A 270 24.78 -27.94 -10.79
N PHE A 271 24.73 -28.45 -9.57
CA PHE A 271 25.44 -27.93 -8.39
C PHE A 271 25.89 -29.09 -7.48
N GLU A 272 26.70 -28.80 -6.47
CA GLU A 272 26.98 -29.74 -5.39
C GLU A 272 26.17 -29.37 -4.15
N PHE A 273 25.57 -30.38 -3.50
CA PHE A 273 24.72 -30.23 -2.33
C PHE A 273 25.27 -31.01 -1.13
N MET A 274 25.09 -30.49 0.07
CA MET A 274 25.42 -31.17 1.32
C MET A 274 24.34 -30.86 2.38
N MET A 275 23.94 -31.88 3.13
CA MET A 275 23.26 -31.69 4.42
C MET A 275 24.31 -31.51 5.51
N GLN A 276 24.12 -30.53 6.39
CA GLN A 276 25.07 -30.25 7.46
C GLN A 276 24.32 -30.05 8.78
N GLU A 277 24.72 -30.81 9.79
CA GLU A 277 24.28 -30.65 11.17
C GLU A 277 25.15 -29.61 11.91
N GLN A 278 24.81 -29.36 13.16
CA GLN A 278 25.61 -28.51 14.05
C GLN A 278 27.08 -28.96 14.15
N GLU A 279 27.98 -28.01 14.39
CA GLU A 279 29.43 -28.21 14.31
C GLU A 279 29.94 -29.30 15.27
N ALA A 280 29.35 -29.42 16.46
CA ALA A 280 29.70 -30.44 17.44
C ALA A 280 29.35 -31.89 17.01
N ASN A 281 28.46 -32.06 16.02
CA ASN A 281 28.07 -33.35 15.48
C ASN A 281 27.78 -33.27 13.96
N PRO A 282 28.78 -33.08 13.09
CA PRO A 282 28.54 -32.56 11.74
C PRO A 282 28.22 -33.63 10.66
N ALA A 283 28.04 -34.91 11.03
CA ALA A 283 28.10 -36.00 10.04
C ALA A 283 27.27 -37.26 10.36
N ASP A 284 26.29 -37.21 11.27
CA ASP A 284 25.48 -38.39 11.62
C ASP A 284 24.00 -38.22 11.29
N HIS A 285 23.69 -37.54 10.17
CA HIS A 285 22.31 -37.39 9.73
C HIS A 285 21.82 -38.55 8.84
N ALA A 286 20.64 -39.07 9.14
CA ALA A 286 19.88 -40.03 8.36
C ALA A 286 19.53 -39.48 6.97
N PRO A 287 19.42 -40.33 5.93
CA PRO A 287 19.02 -39.87 4.60
C PRO A 287 17.65 -39.19 4.59
N GLU A 288 17.55 -38.07 3.87
CA GLU A 288 16.33 -37.27 3.70
C GLU A 288 16.06 -37.02 2.20
N THR A 289 14.96 -36.36 1.87
CA THR A 289 14.67 -35.84 0.53
C THR A 289 15.09 -34.39 0.45
N GLY A 290 16.16 -34.11 -0.31
CA GLY A 290 16.57 -32.75 -0.64
C GLY A 290 15.82 -32.28 -1.89
N CYS A 291 15.39 -31.03 -1.91
CA CYS A 291 14.73 -30.42 -3.06
C CYS A 291 15.33 -29.05 -3.37
N TYR A 292 15.15 -28.59 -4.60
CA TYR A 292 15.70 -27.34 -5.09
C TYR A 292 14.77 -26.63 -6.08
N ILE A 293 14.92 -25.31 -6.12
CA ILE A 293 14.43 -24.44 -7.20
C ILE A 293 15.65 -23.72 -7.78
N ALA A 294 15.91 -23.94 -9.07
CA ALA A 294 16.95 -23.28 -9.84
C ALA A 294 16.31 -22.30 -10.83
N TRP A 295 16.59 -21.01 -10.67
CA TRP A 295 16.00 -19.95 -11.50
C TRP A 295 17.11 -19.09 -12.11
N GLU A 296 17.14 -18.97 -13.44
CA GLU A 296 18.11 -18.12 -14.12
C GLU A 296 18.01 -16.64 -13.71
N PRO A 297 19.13 -15.92 -13.55
CA PRO A 297 19.06 -14.52 -13.14
C PRO A 297 18.25 -13.66 -14.12
N SER A 298 17.12 -13.14 -13.67
CA SER A 298 16.24 -12.28 -14.46
C SER A 298 15.38 -11.39 -13.58
N SER A 299 14.83 -10.31 -14.15
CA SER A 299 13.97 -9.37 -13.45
C SER A 299 12.95 -8.77 -14.41
N GLY A 300 11.75 -8.48 -13.92
CA GLY A 300 10.71 -7.84 -14.72
C GLY A 300 9.31 -8.22 -14.26
N THR A 301 8.36 -8.16 -15.18
CA THR A 301 6.95 -8.42 -14.89
C THR A 301 6.47 -9.62 -15.69
N MET A 302 5.80 -10.56 -15.02
CA MET A 302 5.14 -11.71 -15.62
C MET A 302 3.68 -11.75 -15.17
N GLY A 303 2.76 -11.33 -16.04
CA GLY A 303 1.36 -11.15 -15.67
C GLY A 303 1.22 -10.04 -14.61
N THR A 304 0.67 -10.36 -13.46
CA THR A 304 0.56 -9.46 -12.29
C THR A 304 1.74 -9.57 -11.33
N MET A 305 2.71 -10.45 -11.61
CA MET A 305 3.88 -10.64 -10.75
C MET A 305 5.03 -9.73 -11.20
N LEU A 306 5.52 -8.89 -10.30
CA LEU A 306 6.82 -8.22 -10.41
C LEU A 306 7.86 -9.08 -9.67
N TYR A 307 9.03 -9.29 -10.27
CA TYR A 307 10.04 -10.17 -9.68
C TYR A 307 11.49 -9.76 -9.98
N ASP A 308 12.42 -10.20 -9.13
CA ASP A 308 13.86 -10.05 -9.28
C ASP A 308 14.59 -11.30 -8.76
N VAL A 309 15.39 -11.94 -9.60
CA VAL A 309 16.19 -13.13 -9.28
C VAL A 309 17.66 -12.89 -9.56
N ALA A 310 18.50 -12.76 -8.53
CA ALA A 310 19.91 -12.44 -8.70
C ALA A 310 20.79 -13.10 -7.63
N ALA A 311 22.06 -13.31 -7.96
CA ALA A 311 23.10 -13.63 -6.99
C ALA A 311 23.91 -12.37 -6.66
N THR A 312 24.36 -12.24 -5.41
CA THR A 312 25.20 -11.15 -4.91
C THR A 312 26.63 -11.28 -5.45
N ALA A 313 27.48 -10.30 -5.14
CA ALA A 313 28.92 -10.56 -5.18
C ALA A 313 29.33 -11.47 -3.99
N ASP A 314 30.54 -12.01 -4.05
CA ASP A 314 31.17 -12.75 -2.95
C ASP A 314 31.59 -11.77 -1.84
N GLU A 315 30.62 -11.32 -1.04
CA GLU A 315 30.80 -10.27 -0.04
C GLU A 315 29.98 -10.45 1.24
N ILE A 316 29.07 -11.43 1.29
CA ILE A 316 28.22 -11.64 2.46
C ILE A 316 29.03 -12.31 3.57
N THR A 317 29.00 -11.75 4.78
CA THR A 317 29.71 -12.27 5.96
C THR A 317 28.77 -12.26 7.17
N HIS A 318 29.30 -12.43 8.38
CA HIS A 318 28.57 -12.17 9.62
C HIS A 318 28.10 -10.71 9.79
N ASN A 319 28.68 -9.77 9.03
CA ASN A 319 28.22 -8.39 8.99
C ASN A 319 27.06 -8.24 8.01
N ALA A 320 26.06 -7.47 8.42
CA ALA A 320 24.91 -7.12 7.60
C ALA A 320 25.32 -6.34 6.33
N VAL A 321 24.99 -6.88 5.15
CA VAL A 321 25.24 -6.28 3.84
C VAL A 321 23.91 -6.01 3.14
N MET A 322 23.70 -4.77 2.69
CA MET A 322 22.51 -4.39 1.92
C MET A 322 22.72 -4.70 0.45
N GLU A 323 21.87 -5.57 -0.08
CA GLU A 323 21.78 -5.93 -1.48
C GLU A 323 20.58 -5.25 -2.12
N LYS A 324 20.79 -4.63 -3.28
CA LYS A 324 19.73 -3.89 -3.98
C LYS A 324 19.02 -4.76 -4.99
N TYR A 325 17.70 -4.60 -5.08
CA TYR A 325 16.93 -5.14 -6.17
C TYR A 325 17.22 -4.38 -7.47
N ARG A 326 17.16 -5.09 -8.60
CA ARG A 326 17.31 -4.51 -9.94
C ARG A 326 16.02 -3.82 -10.43
N VAL A 327 14.91 -4.08 -9.75
CA VAL A 327 13.62 -3.42 -9.93
C VAL A 327 13.17 -2.80 -8.61
N GLN A 328 12.38 -1.73 -8.70
CA GLN A 328 11.74 -1.14 -7.52
C GLN A 328 10.39 -1.82 -7.32
N PHE A 329 10.18 -2.40 -6.14
CA PHE A 329 8.89 -3.01 -5.79
C PHE A 329 7.94 -1.96 -5.19
N PRO A 330 6.62 -2.07 -5.39
CA PRO A 330 5.64 -1.13 -4.81
C PRO A 330 5.52 -1.32 -3.28
N VAL A 331 5.65 -2.56 -2.83
CA VAL A 331 5.69 -2.95 -1.40
C VAL A 331 6.86 -3.92 -1.20
N PRO A 332 7.39 -4.09 0.04
CA PRO A 332 8.43 -5.07 0.29
C PRO A 332 8.04 -6.45 -0.28
N PRO A 333 8.86 -7.05 -1.18
CA PRO A 333 8.49 -8.28 -1.85
C PRO A 333 8.58 -9.48 -0.91
N LEU A 334 7.90 -10.57 -1.24
CA LEU A 334 8.22 -11.88 -0.66
C LEU A 334 9.64 -12.26 -1.10
N LEU A 335 10.48 -12.66 -0.16
CA LEU A 335 11.91 -12.91 -0.40
C LEU A 335 12.30 -14.33 0.00
N LEU A 336 12.92 -15.06 -0.92
CA LEU A 336 13.75 -16.21 -0.59
C LEU A 336 15.21 -15.86 -0.80
N ALA A 337 16.06 -16.24 0.15
CA ALA A 337 17.49 -16.11 0.03
C ALA A 337 18.21 -17.36 0.56
N ASP A 338 19.27 -17.78 -0.14
CA ASP A 338 20.08 -18.95 0.22
C ASP A 338 21.56 -18.68 -0.10
N MET A 339 22.48 -19.40 0.55
CA MET A 339 23.90 -19.29 0.21
C MET A 339 24.18 -20.05 -1.08
N GLU A 340 24.92 -19.44 -2.00
CA GLU A 340 25.25 -20.02 -3.33
C GLU A 340 26.70 -20.56 -3.38
N SER A 341 27.48 -20.31 -2.33
CA SER A 341 28.86 -20.80 -2.17
C SER A 341 29.09 -21.42 -0.78
N THR A 342 30.25 -22.06 -0.63
CA THR A 342 30.71 -22.63 0.65
C THR A 342 32.22 -22.46 0.74
N ASP A 343 32.61 -21.27 1.16
CA ASP A 343 33.99 -20.84 1.40
C ASP A 343 34.35 -20.90 2.90
N GLY A 344 33.36 -20.74 3.79
CA GLY A 344 33.51 -20.89 5.24
C GLY A 344 33.52 -22.36 5.69
N PRO A 345 34.34 -22.73 6.70
CA PRO A 345 34.43 -24.10 7.18
C PRO A 345 33.26 -24.51 8.09
N ASP A 346 32.64 -23.56 8.77
CA ASP A 346 31.70 -23.83 9.86
C ASP A 346 30.25 -23.89 9.36
N THR A 347 29.42 -24.61 10.12
CA THR A 347 27.98 -24.70 9.84
C THR A 347 27.36 -23.32 10.01
N ALA A 348 26.65 -22.84 9.00
CA ALA A 348 26.05 -21.51 9.03
C ALA A 348 24.75 -21.45 8.23
N VAL A 349 23.96 -20.43 8.51
CA VAL A 349 22.71 -20.12 7.80
C VAL A 349 22.71 -18.66 7.33
N LEU A 350 22.11 -18.42 6.16
CA LEU A 350 21.83 -17.07 5.71
C LEU A 350 20.60 -16.52 6.45
N ARG A 351 20.66 -15.27 6.89
CA ARG A 351 19.55 -14.55 7.54
C ARG A 351 19.30 -13.22 6.85
N VAL A 352 18.04 -12.78 6.89
CA VAL A 352 17.60 -11.48 6.39
C VAL A 352 17.23 -10.60 7.58
N SER A 353 17.92 -9.48 7.77
CA SER A 353 17.59 -8.54 8.85
C SER A 353 16.54 -7.51 8.46
N THR A 354 16.55 -7.07 7.19
CA THR A 354 15.56 -6.13 6.67
C THR A 354 15.24 -6.48 5.22
N ASN A 355 13.99 -6.26 4.83
CA ASN A 355 13.53 -6.38 3.45
C ASN A 355 12.69 -5.14 3.14
N SER A 356 13.09 -4.38 2.13
CA SER A 356 12.48 -3.11 1.73
C SER A 356 12.11 -3.13 0.26
N VAL A 357 11.42 -2.10 -0.22
CA VAL A 357 11.05 -1.97 -1.64
C VAL A 357 12.24 -1.87 -2.61
N THR A 358 13.44 -1.53 -2.13
CA THR A 358 14.65 -1.34 -2.97
C THR A 358 15.75 -2.38 -2.75
N GLY A 359 15.60 -3.25 -1.76
CA GLY A 359 16.63 -4.22 -1.42
C GLY A 359 16.43 -4.90 -0.07
N ALA A 360 17.28 -5.88 0.21
CA ALA A 360 17.30 -6.64 1.44
C ALA A 360 18.68 -6.62 2.09
N THR A 361 18.73 -6.67 3.41
CA THR A 361 19.99 -6.77 4.17
C THR A 361 20.21 -8.19 4.62
N LEU A 362 21.29 -8.80 4.14
CA LEU A 362 21.68 -10.19 4.36
C LEU A 362 22.86 -10.28 5.32
N LEU A 363 22.89 -11.33 6.13
CA LEU A 363 24.07 -11.71 6.92
C LEU A 363 24.13 -13.22 7.09
N ILE A 364 25.32 -13.72 7.40
CA ILE A 364 25.52 -15.13 7.77
C ILE A 364 25.54 -15.24 9.28
N LYS A 365 24.86 -16.26 9.80
CA LYS A 365 24.92 -16.64 11.21
C LYS A 365 25.53 -18.03 11.31
N GLU A 366 26.72 -18.07 11.91
CA GLU A 366 27.38 -19.32 12.28
C GLU A 366 26.68 -19.99 13.44
N GLU A 367 26.71 -21.32 13.41
CA GLU A 367 26.34 -22.19 14.51
C GLU A 367 27.48 -22.22 15.53
N GLN A 368 27.19 -22.29 16.84
CA GLN A 368 28.16 -22.06 17.92
C GLN A 368 28.38 -23.27 18.86
N SER A 369 28.04 -24.49 18.43
CA SER A 369 28.12 -25.69 19.28
C SER A 369 29.54 -26.24 19.39
N GLY A 370 30.38 -26.08 18.36
CA GLY A 370 31.77 -26.55 18.35
C GLY A 370 32.76 -25.48 18.82
N ASP A 371 32.52 -24.21 18.48
CA ASP A 371 33.16 -23.05 19.09
C ASP A 371 32.26 -21.80 19.17
N THR A 372 32.77 -20.74 19.79
CA THR A 372 32.01 -19.48 20.00
C THR A 372 32.41 -18.39 19.00
N GLU A 373 33.08 -18.74 17.91
CA GLU A 373 33.42 -17.80 16.86
C GLU A 373 32.15 -17.37 16.10
N GLU A 374 32.16 -16.18 15.53
CA GLU A 374 31.12 -15.71 14.60
C GLU A 374 31.77 -15.21 13.29
N TYR A 375 33.05 -15.52 13.05
CA TYR A 375 33.80 -14.94 11.93
C TYR A 375 33.67 -15.79 10.68
N HIS A 376 32.60 -15.54 9.93
CA HIS A 376 32.45 -16.13 8.61
C HIS A 376 33.29 -15.44 7.53
N THR A 377 33.88 -16.22 6.61
CA THR A 377 34.46 -15.71 5.35
C THR A 377 33.38 -15.15 4.43
N THR A 378 33.76 -14.45 3.36
CA THR A 378 32.77 -14.01 2.37
C THR A 378 32.10 -15.21 1.70
N GLU A 379 30.81 -15.10 1.44
CA GLU A 379 30.05 -16.01 0.60
C GLU A 379 29.21 -15.20 -0.42
N THR A 380 28.79 -15.89 -1.47
CA THR A 380 27.76 -15.44 -2.40
C THR A 380 26.38 -15.88 -1.87
N ALA A 381 25.40 -14.98 -1.93
CA ALA A 381 24.00 -15.30 -1.66
C ALA A 381 23.15 -15.17 -2.93
N GLY A 382 22.11 -15.97 -3.03
CA GLY A 382 21.09 -15.91 -4.06
C GLY A 382 19.83 -15.29 -3.49
N MET A 383 19.09 -14.54 -4.30
CA MET A 383 17.83 -13.94 -3.93
C MET A 383 16.77 -14.18 -5.01
N ILE A 384 15.57 -14.52 -4.58
CA ILE A 384 14.34 -14.52 -5.38
C ILE A 384 13.33 -13.61 -4.65
N ALA A 385 13.11 -12.42 -5.20
CA ALA A 385 12.16 -11.44 -4.70
C ALA A 385 10.93 -11.36 -5.62
N ILE A 386 9.73 -11.50 -5.05
CA ILE A 386 8.47 -11.57 -5.79
C ILE A 386 7.41 -10.69 -5.11
N SER A 387 6.70 -9.88 -5.90
CA SER A 387 5.50 -9.16 -5.47
C SER A 387 4.36 -9.44 -6.44
N ILE A 388 3.23 -9.89 -5.92
CA ILE A 388 2.00 -10.04 -6.70
C ILE A 388 1.24 -8.71 -6.59
N VAL A 389 1.20 -7.96 -7.68
CA VAL A 389 0.46 -6.69 -7.74
C VAL A 389 -1.03 -7.03 -7.78
N ASN A 390 -1.74 -6.80 -6.67
CA ASN A 390 -3.20 -6.80 -6.67
C ASN A 390 -3.67 -5.43 -7.18
N PRO A 391 -4.25 -5.33 -8.39
CA PRO A 391 -4.67 -4.06 -8.96
C PRO A 391 -5.74 -3.34 -8.12
N ASP A 392 -6.51 -4.09 -7.33
CA ASP A 392 -7.58 -3.55 -6.50
C ASP A 392 -7.14 -3.27 -5.05
N ALA A 393 -5.86 -3.45 -4.72
CA ALA A 393 -5.34 -3.12 -3.38
C ALA A 393 -5.18 -1.61 -3.24
N ASP A 394 -5.39 -1.11 -2.02
CA ASP A 394 -5.11 0.25 -1.57
C ASP A 394 -4.08 0.10 -0.42
N PRO A 395 -2.78 0.06 -0.73
CA PRO A 395 -1.76 -0.35 0.23
C PRO A 395 -1.41 0.72 1.28
N ASP A 396 -1.58 2.00 0.96
CA ASP A 396 -1.29 3.15 1.83
C ASP A 396 -2.53 3.78 2.45
N GLY A 397 -3.74 3.40 2.01
CA GLY A 397 -5.01 3.72 2.64
C GLY A 397 -5.53 5.11 2.31
N ASP A 398 -5.13 5.67 1.16
CA ASP A 398 -5.53 6.99 0.70
C ASP A 398 -6.87 6.98 -0.09
N ASN A 399 -7.43 5.79 -0.30
CA ASN A 399 -8.63 5.46 -1.10
C ASN A 399 -8.44 5.43 -2.62
N LEU A 400 -7.21 5.33 -3.11
CA LEU A 400 -6.91 4.98 -4.48
C LEU A 400 -6.45 3.52 -4.55
N SER A 401 -6.89 2.81 -5.59
CA SER A 401 -6.35 1.47 -5.85
C SER A 401 -5.00 1.56 -6.57
N THR A 402 -4.15 0.56 -6.39
CA THR A 402 -2.87 0.43 -7.09
C THR A 402 -3.01 0.56 -8.61
N ALA A 403 -4.14 0.12 -9.18
CA ALA A 403 -4.44 0.30 -10.60
C ALA A 403 -4.81 1.74 -10.98
N GLU A 404 -5.50 2.48 -10.12
CA GLU A 404 -5.81 3.89 -10.32
C GLU A 404 -4.55 4.74 -10.22
N GLU A 405 -3.73 4.49 -9.20
CA GLU A 405 -2.48 5.22 -8.98
C GLU A 405 -1.48 4.96 -10.11
N THR A 406 -1.15 3.70 -10.43
CA THR A 406 -0.16 3.43 -11.50
C THR A 406 -0.71 3.69 -12.91
N GLY A 407 -2.02 3.50 -13.11
CA GLY A 407 -2.64 3.45 -14.43
C GLY A 407 -3.37 4.72 -14.86
N THR A 408 -3.82 5.55 -13.92
CA THR A 408 -4.62 6.75 -14.19
C THR A 408 -3.93 8.02 -13.70
N TYR A 409 -3.59 8.04 -12.41
CA TYR A 409 -3.11 9.24 -11.71
C TYR A 409 -1.59 9.39 -11.73
N HIS A 410 -0.89 8.29 -11.98
CA HIS A 410 0.58 8.20 -11.97
C HIS A 410 1.23 8.56 -10.63
N THR A 411 0.46 8.41 -9.54
CA THR A 411 0.89 8.51 -8.15
C THR A 411 1.50 7.20 -7.66
N HIS A 412 2.09 7.20 -6.45
CA HIS A 412 2.85 6.06 -5.93
C HIS A 412 2.03 5.18 -4.96
N PRO A 413 1.76 3.88 -5.28
CA PRO A 413 0.90 2.96 -4.50
C PRO A 413 1.29 2.54 -3.09
N GLY A 414 2.23 3.24 -2.49
CA GLY A 414 2.69 2.96 -1.14
C GLY A 414 3.06 4.24 -0.40
N LEU A 415 2.71 5.39 -0.95
CA LEU A 415 2.87 6.71 -0.38
C LEU A 415 1.51 7.39 -0.48
N ALA A 416 0.85 7.57 0.66
CA ALA A 416 -0.44 8.24 0.67
C ALA A 416 -0.39 9.69 0.14
N ASP A 417 0.80 10.30 0.08
CA ASP A 417 1.10 11.66 -0.37
C ASP A 417 2.38 11.59 -1.22
N THR A 418 2.23 11.62 -2.54
CA THR A 418 3.29 11.36 -3.53
C THR A 418 4.24 12.53 -3.68
N ASP A 419 3.75 13.77 -3.66
CA ASP A 419 4.55 14.99 -3.88
C ASP A 419 4.96 15.71 -2.58
N SER A 420 4.45 15.25 -1.44
CA SER A 420 4.78 15.71 -0.08
C SER A 420 4.36 17.15 0.21
N ASP A 421 3.26 17.61 -0.38
CA ASP A 421 2.66 18.93 -0.13
C ASP A 421 1.85 19.00 1.18
N GLY A 422 1.48 17.83 1.73
CA GLY A 422 0.70 17.67 2.95
C GLY A 422 -0.77 17.25 2.76
N ILE A 423 -1.20 16.96 1.53
CA ILE A 423 -2.49 16.35 1.17
C ILE A 423 -2.24 14.93 0.67
N ALA A 424 -3.14 13.99 1.00
CA ALA A 424 -3.03 12.65 0.44
C ALA A 424 -3.53 12.61 -1.01
N ASP A 425 -2.93 11.81 -1.90
CA ASP A 425 -3.23 11.75 -3.34
C ASP A 425 -4.74 11.54 -3.59
N GLY A 426 -5.37 10.58 -2.90
CA GLY A 426 -6.82 10.37 -2.97
C GLY A 426 -7.68 11.55 -2.49
N GLN A 427 -7.19 12.36 -1.55
CA GLN A 427 -7.85 13.60 -1.13
C GLN A 427 -7.66 14.72 -2.15
N GLU A 428 -6.50 14.78 -2.79
CA GLU A 428 -6.14 15.77 -3.78
C GLU A 428 -6.94 15.56 -5.09
N VAL A 429 -7.03 14.31 -5.55
CA VAL A 429 -7.94 13.92 -6.65
C VAL A 429 -9.37 14.37 -6.35
N ALA A 430 -9.85 14.17 -5.12
CA ALA A 430 -11.18 14.60 -4.73
C ALA A 430 -11.33 16.13 -4.71
N TYR A 431 -10.30 16.85 -4.26
CA TYR A 431 -10.25 18.32 -4.24
C TYR A 431 -10.42 18.89 -5.66
N TRP A 432 -9.55 18.49 -6.59
CA TRP A 432 -9.57 19.00 -7.97
C TRP A 432 -10.88 18.66 -8.69
N LEU A 433 -11.42 17.46 -8.47
CA LEU A 433 -12.72 17.07 -9.02
C LEU A 433 -13.90 17.89 -8.47
N ASP A 434 -13.87 18.29 -7.19
CA ASP A 434 -14.95 19.08 -6.56
C ASP A 434 -14.90 20.56 -6.99
N GLN A 435 -13.70 21.12 -7.20
CA GLN A 435 -13.53 22.47 -7.78
C GLN A 435 -13.90 22.54 -9.27
N GLY A 436 -14.05 21.38 -9.93
CA GLY A 436 -14.36 21.30 -11.36
C GLY A 436 -13.19 21.64 -12.28
N THR A 437 -11.97 21.61 -11.73
CA THR A 437 -10.69 21.72 -12.45
C THR A 437 -10.14 20.33 -12.75
N SER A 438 -9.09 20.25 -13.58
CA SER A 438 -8.50 18.97 -13.95
C SER A 438 -7.30 18.65 -13.05
N TRP A 439 -7.28 17.47 -12.44
CA TRP A 439 -6.12 16.98 -11.66
C TRP A 439 -4.82 16.90 -12.48
N ASN A 440 -4.94 16.92 -13.82
CA ASN A 440 -3.82 16.80 -14.76
C ASN A 440 -3.49 18.12 -15.50
N ASP A 441 -3.96 19.26 -15.00
CA ASP A 441 -3.54 20.56 -15.51
C ASP A 441 -2.09 20.85 -15.04
N ASP A 442 -1.41 21.76 -15.74
CA ASP A 442 -0.03 22.21 -15.48
C ASP A 442 -0.06 23.75 -15.53
N PRO A 443 -0.50 24.41 -14.44
CA PRO A 443 -0.80 25.84 -14.41
C PRO A 443 0.46 26.71 -14.50
N ASP A 444 1.54 26.29 -13.85
CA ASP A 444 2.80 27.04 -13.77
C ASP A 444 3.76 26.73 -14.95
N GLY A 445 3.54 25.60 -15.64
CA GLY A 445 4.28 25.19 -16.84
C GLY A 445 5.62 24.50 -16.55
N ASP A 446 5.85 23.97 -15.36
CA ASP A 446 7.09 23.29 -14.98
C ASP A 446 7.20 21.85 -15.52
N GLY A 447 6.06 21.29 -15.97
CA GLY A 447 5.95 19.97 -16.57
C GLY A 447 5.53 18.86 -15.61
N LEU A 448 5.24 19.18 -14.36
CA LEU A 448 4.41 18.39 -13.46
C LEU A 448 2.95 18.78 -13.66
N VAL A 449 2.04 17.94 -13.17
CA VAL A 449 0.61 18.25 -13.18
C VAL A 449 0.17 18.44 -11.74
N ASN A 450 -0.96 19.13 -11.51
CA ASN A 450 -1.43 19.45 -10.15
C ASN A 450 -1.24 18.30 -9.14
N LEU A 451 -1.75 17.10 -9.47
CA LEU A 451 -1.67 15.90 -8.61
C LEU A 451 -0.25 15.39 -8.27
N LEU A 452 0.77 15.92 -8.92
CA LEU A 452 2.17 15.50 -8.77
C LEU A 452 3.08 16.72 -8.54
N ASP A 453 2.48 17.89 -8.28
CA ASP A 453 3.17 19.14 -8.11
C ASP A 453 2.86 19.72 -6.73
N SER A 454 3.90 19.84 -5.92
CA SER A 454 3.77 20.33 -4.55
C SER A 454 3.40 21.81 -4.43
N ASP A 455 3.44 22.57 -5.53
CA ASP A 455 3.20 24.02 -5.63
C ASP A 455 2.62 24.33 -7.03
N SER A 456 1.36 23.92 -7.26
CA SER A 456 0.69 23.84 -8.56
C SER A 456 0.66 25.15 -9.35
N ASP A 457 0.68 26.30 -8.68
CA ASP A 457 0.66 27.61 -9.32
C ASP A 457 2.01 28.35 -9.30
N GLY A 458 3.02 27.74 -8.68
CA GLY A 458 4.40 28.19 -8.64
C GLY A 458 4.60 29.50 -7.89
N ASP A 459 3.73 29.83 -6.95
CA ASP A 459 3.84 31.06 -6.14
C ASP A 459 4.77 30.91 -4.92
N GLY A 460 5.16 29.68 -4.60
CA GLY A 460 6.09 29.33 -3.53
C GLY A 460 5.42 28.89 -2.23
N ILE A 461 4.10 28.69 -2.20
CA ILE A 461 3.36 28.11 -1.09
C ILE A 461 2.89 26.70 -1.49
N PRO A 462 3.15 25.66 -0.68
CA PRO A 462 2.67 24.34 -1.04
C PRO A 462 1.14 24.23 -1.05
N ASP A 463 0.58 23.48 -1.99
CA ASP A 463 -0.86 23.29 -2.18
C ASP A 463 -1.57 22.87 -0.88
N GLY A 464 -1.00 21.92 -0.13
CA GLY A 464 -1.48 21.51 1.18
C GLY A 464 -1.55 22.61 2.23
N THR A 465 -0.67 23.60 2.14
CA THR A 465 -0.73 24.80 2.99
C THR A 465 -1.87 25.71 2.57
N GLU A 466 -2.08 25.89 1.27
CA GLU A 466 -3.13 26.74 0.70
C GLU A 466 -4.54 26.18 0.94
N VAL A 467 -4.74 24.88 0.70
CA VAL A 467 -6.00 24.20 1.03
C VAL A 467 -6.28 24.29 2.53
N ALA A 468 -5.24 24.19 3.37
CA ALA A 468 -5.38 24.38 4.81
C ALA A 468 -5.64 25.85 5.19
N ASP A 469 -5.18 26.82 4.39
CA ASP A 469 -5.36 28.27 4.51
C ASP A 469 -6.71 28.77 3.93
N GLY A 470 -7.38 27.92 3.16
CA GLY A 470 -8.63 28.24 2.46
C GLY A 470 -8.42 29.09 1.21
N THR A 471 -7.20 29.10 0.68
CA THR A 471 -6.83 29.71 -0.60
C THR A 471 -6.90 28.68 -1.73
N ASP A 472 -6.74 29.13 -2.98
CA ASP A 472 -6.90 28.29 -4.18
C ASP A 472 -5.51 27.95 -4.74
N PRO A 473 -5.05 26.69 -4.62
CA PRO A 473 -3.72 26.25 -5.06
C PRO A 473 -3.52 26.26 -6.58
N GLY A 474 -4.59 26.53 -7.35
CA GLY A 474 -4.48 26.75 -8.79
C GLY A 474 -4.44 28.23 -9.20
N ASP A 475 -4.47 29.17 -8.25
CA ASP A 475 -4.52 30.61 -8.52
C ASP A 475 -3.43 31.37 -7.74
N PRO A 476 -2.35 31.80 -8.40
CA PRO A 476 -1.20 32.45 -7.74
C PRO A 476 -1.54 33.87 -7.24
N ALA A 477 -2.77 34.33 -7.47
CA ALA A 477 -3.31 35.56 -6.89
C ALA A 477 -4.03 35.32 -5.55
N SER A 478 -4.26 34.07 -5.16
CA SER A 478 -4.90 33.67 -3.91
C SER A 478 -3.94 33.82 -2.71
N ALA A 479 -2.63 33.66 -2.94
CA ALA A 479 -1.56 33.97 -1.99
C ALA A 479 -1.13 35.45 -1.95
N SER A 480 -2.06 36.35 -1.64
CA SER A 480 -1.66 37.73 -1.34
C SER A 480 -0.95 37.79 0.03
N ASP A 481 0.28 38.34 0.05
CA ASP A 481 1.13 38.70 1.20
C ASP A 481 0.40 39.48 2.33
N PHE A 482 -0.78 40.00 2.00
CA PHE A 482 -1.74 40.59 2.90
C PHE A 482 -3.16 40.12 2.52
N PRO A 483 -4.02 39.73 3.47
CA PRO A 483 -5.39 39.35 3.15
C PRO A 483 -6.12 40.46 2.38
N ALA A 484 -7.09 40.08 1.54
CA ALA A 484 -8.02 41.04 0.96
C ALA A 484 -8.58 41.90 2.10
N ILE A 485 -8.38 43.22 1.99
CA ILE A 485 -8.65 44.18 3.05
C ILE A 485 -9.31 45.41 2.45
N ASP A 486 -10.36 45.87 3.11
CA ASP A 486 -10.97 47.16 2.84
C ASP A 486 -11.14 47.92 4.14
N ALA A 487 -10.95 49.23 4.11
CA ALA A 487 -11.03 50.06 5.30
C ALA A 487 -11.46 51.47 4.94
N GLY A 488 -12.21 52.08 5.84
CA GLY A 488 -12.70 53.43 5.61
C GLY A 488 -13.19 54.14 6.85
N GLU A 489 -13.63 55.37 6.61
CA GLU A 489 -14.15 56.27 7.61
C GLU A 489 -15.53 56.78 7.18
N ILE A 490 -16.45 56.86 8.14
CA ILE A 490 -17.82 57.31 7.91
C ILE A 490 -18.32 58.14 9.09
N ASP A 491 -19.09 59.19 8.79
CA ASP A 491 -19.82 59.99 9.77
C ASP A 491 -21.25 59.42 9.90
N LEU A 492 -21.64 59.01 11.11
CA LEU A 492 -22.91 58.35 11.41
C LEU A 492 -23.68 59.06 12.53
N ASP A 493 -25.00 59.05 12.42
CA ASP A 493 -25.93 59.32 13.52
C ASP A 493 -26.82 58.07 13.76
N HIS A 494 -28.02 58.27 14.32
CA HIS A 494 -29.00 57.20 14.55
C HIS A 494 -29.61 56.61 13.27
N ASN A 495 -29.37 57.22 12.10
CA ASN A 495 -29.86 56.73 10.81
C ASN A 495 -28.92 55.68 10.21
N ARG A 496 -29.51 54.64 9.62
CA ARG A 496 -28.78 53.57 8.94
C ARG A 496 -28.19 54.05 7.62
N VAL A 497 -26.91 53.74 7.42
CA VAL A 497 -26.16 54.03 6.19
C VAL A 497 -25.60 52.73 5.63
N HIS A 498 -25.71 52.55 4.32
CA HIS A 498 -25.07 51.45 3.60
C HIS A 498 -23.66 51.84 3.18
N VAL A 499 -22.69 50.99 3.48
CA VAL A 499 -21.28 51.12 3.10
C VAL A 499 -20.99 50.09 2.01
N ASN A 500 -20.52 50.55 0.85
CA ASN A 500 -20.04 49.66 -0.21
C ASN A 500 -18.55 49.39 0.01
N PHE A 501 -18.14 48.16 -0.24
CA PHE A 501 -16.73 47.81 -0.29
C PHE A 501 -16.05 48.34 -1.55
N SER A 502 -14.76 48.62 -1.45
CA SER A 502 -13.91 49.00 -2.59
C SER A 502 -13.57 47.80 -3.50
N THR A 503 -13.66 46.58 -2.97
CA THR A 503 -13.51 45.30 -3.67
C THR A 503 -14.64 44.33 -3.29
N THR A 504 -14.77 43.21 -3.99
CA THR A 504 -15.72 42.14 -3.63
C THR A 504 -15.03 41.13 -2.72
N PHE A 505 -15.74 40.66 -1.69
CA PHE A 505 -15.31 39.63 -0.76
C PHE A 505 -16.17 38.39 -0.91
N THR A 506 -15.63 37.20 -0.62
CA THR A 506 -16.40 35.95 -0.64
C THR A 506 -17.17 35.78 0.66
N ASN A 507 -16.51 35.97 1.79
CA ASN A 507 -17.01 35.84 3.16
C ASN A 507 -16.43 36.97 4.06
N PRO A 508 -16.94 38.21 3.94
CA PRO A 508 -16.37 39.36 4.62
C PRO A 508 -16.60 39.36 6.14
N VAL A 509 -15.54 39.64 6.89
CA VAL A 509 -15.53 39.88 8.34
C VAL A 509 -15.39 41.38 8.57
N VAL A 510 -16.40 42.00 9.19
CA VAL A 510 -16.46 43.45 9.37
C VAL A 510 -16.34 43.81 10.85
N VAL A 511 -15.41 44.70 11.19
CA VAL A 511 -15.36 45.35 12.50
C VAL A 511 -15.36 46.86 12.35
N ALA A 512 -16.06 47.56 13.25
CA ALA A 512 -16.10 49.03 13.25
C ALA A 512 -16.07 49.59 14.68
N ARG A 513 -15.48 50.78 14.82
CA ARG A 513 -15.33 51.49 16.10
C ARG A 513 -15.49 53.00 15.95
N LEU A 514 -16.09 53.61 16.97
CA LEU A 514 -16.19 55.06 17.12
C LEU A 514 -14.79 55.65 17.37
N VAL A 515 -14.43 56.68 16.59
CA VAL A 515 -13.14 57.38 16.69
C VAL A 515 -13.28 58.86 17.05
N SER A 516 -14.49 59.30 17.39
CA SER A 516 -14.76 60.65 17.88
C SER A 516 -15.74 60.62 19.05
N ARG A 517 -15.86 61.75 19.75
CA ARG A 517 -16.85 61.94 20.81
C ARG A 517 -17.64 63.23 20.67
N ASN A 518 -18.83 63.11 20.08
CA ASN A 518 -19.78 64.19 19.86
C ASN A 518 -21.13 63.81 20.47
N GLY A 519 -21.39 64.27 21.70
CA GLY A 519 -22.57 63.86 22.45
C GLY A 519 -22.18 63.53 23.89
N GLY A 520 -23.15 63.62 24.81
CA GLY A 520 -22.95 63.27 26.21
C GLY A 520 -23.40 61.85 26.55
N ASP A 521 -24.17 61.25 25.65
CA ASP A 521 -24.90 60.01 25.86
C ASP A 521 -24.13 58.81 25.28
N PRO A 522 -24.08 57.67 26.00
CA PRO A 522 -23.38 56.48 25.53
C PRO A 522 -24.13 55.81 24.36
N SER A 523 -23.36 55.33 23.40
CA SER A 523 -23.90 54.65 22.20
C SER A 523 -22.99 53.51 21.75
N VAL A 524 -23.59 52.59 20.98
CA VAL A 524 -22.91 51.45 20.35
C VAL A 524 -23.11 51.50 18.83
N LEU A 525 -22.27 50.77 18.11
CA LEU A 525 -22.45 50.57 16.67
C LEU A 525 -23.29 49.33 16.41
N ARG A 526 -24.23 49.44 15.47
CA ARG A 526 -25.00 48.29 14.96
C ARG A 526 -24.69 48.09 13.51
N ILE A 527 -24.19 46.90 13.18
CA ILE A 527 -23.91 46.46 11.82
C ILE A 527 -24.95 45.39 11.45
N SER A 528 -25.38 45.37 10.19
CA SER A 528 -26.31 44.37 9.66
C SER A 528 -26.14 44.24 8.15
N ASN A 529 -26.82 43.27 7.53
CA ASN A 529 -26.82 43.09 6.07
C ASN A 529 -25.41 43.00 5.47
N VAL A 530 -24.48 42.34 6.17
CA VAL A 530 -23.14 42.05 5.64
C VAL A 530 -23.29 41.11 4.43
N SER A 531 -22.74 41.53 3.30
CA SER A 531 -22.77 40.82 2.02
C SER A 531 -21.42 40.95 1.34
N SER A 532 -21.18 40.21 0.24
CA SER A 532 -19.94 40.27 -0.55
C SER A 532 -19.55 41.67 -1.07
N THR A 533 -20.46 42.64 -1.02
CA THR A 533 -20.25 43.99 -1.62
C THR A 533 -20.42 45.14 -0.62
N GLY A 534 -20.83 44.87 0.61
CA GLY A 534 -21.06 45.92 1.59
C GLY A 534 -21.87 45.49 2.81
N PHE A 535 -22.12 46.45 3.70
CA PHE A 535 -22.89 46.27 4.94
C PHE A 535 -23.66 47.54 5.31
N ASP A 536 -24.66 47.40 6.19
CA ASP A 536 -25.37 48.53 6.78
C ASP A 536 -24.87 48.81 8.20
N ILE A 537 -24.74 50.09 8.57
CA ILE A 537 -24.29 50.52 9.90
C ILE A 537 -25.06 51.74 10.42
N ARG A 538 -25.25 51.84 11.74
CA ARG A 538 -25.78 53.03 12.45
C ARG A 538 -25.23 53.15 13.87
N LEU A 539 -25.39 54.32 14.48
CA LEU A 539 -25.32 54.46 15.94
C LEU A 539 -26.65 54.07 16.58
N GLN A 540 -26.56 53.40 17.71
CA GLN A 540 -27.70 53.10 18.56
C GLN A 540 -27.40 53.53 20.00
N GLU A 541 -28.27 54.37 20.55
CA GLU A 541 -28.28 54.67 21.98
C GLU A 541 -28.96 53.55 22.74
N TYR A 542 -28.56 53.38 24.00
CA TYR A 542 -29.24 52.49 24.93
C TYR A 542 -30.70 52.88 25.16
N ASP A 543 -31.55 51.90 25.45
CA ASP A 543 -33.01 52.04 25.35
C ASP A 543 -33.62 53.02 26.38
N TYR A 544 -32.88 53.42 27.40
CA TYR A 544 -33.28 54.44 28.38
C TYR A 544 -33.13 55.89 27.87
N LEU A 545 -32.47 56.10 26.73
CA LEU A 545 -32.26 57.39 26.08
C LEU A 545 -33.35 57.69 25.04
N ASP A 546 -33.23 58.80 24.30
CA ASP A 546 -34.26 59.24 23.35
C ASP A 546 -34.11 58.68 21.94
N GLY A 547 -33.01 57.96 21.67
CA GLY A 547 -32.72 57.30 20.41
C GLY A 547 -32.12 58.22 19.36
N ALA A 548 -31.82 59.47 19.70
CA ALA A 548 -31.31 60.48 18.77
C ALA A 548 -29.87 60.90 19.10
N HIS A 549 -28.92 60.20 18.49
CA HIS A 549 -27.50 60.52 18.65
C HIS A 549 -27.02 61.61 17.69
N LEU A 550 -26.06 62.44 18.11
CA LEU A 550 -25.34 63.38 17.23
C LEU A 550 -24.40 62.63 16.28
N VAL A 551 -23.99 63.31 15.20
CA VAL A 551 -23.07 62.73 14.22
C VAL A 551 -21.69 62.48 14.83
N GLU A 552 -21.21 61.25 14.70
CA GLU A 552 -19.87 60.83 15.09
C GLU A 552 -19.14 60.10 13.98
N ARG A 553 -17.81 60.15 14.07
CA ARG A 553 -16.90 59.47 13.17
C ARG A 553 -16.65 58.03 13.59
N VAL A 554 -16.69 57.14 12.62
CA VAL A 554 -16.45 55.70 12.74
C VAL A 554 -15.37 55.29 11.76
N ASN A 555 -14.48 54.42 12.21
CA ASN A 555 -13.58 53.70 11.32
C ASN A 555 -14.04 52.24 11.24
N TYR A 556 -13.95 51.66 10.05
CA TYR A 556 -14.24 50.25 9.82
C TYR A 556 -13.07 49.56 9.13
N LEU A 557 -12.98 48.26 9.38
CA LEU A 557 -12.02 47.34 8.80
C LEU A 557 -12.76 46.08 8.35
N VAL A 558 -12.47 45.65 7.12
CA VAL A 558 -13.04 44.47 6.47
C VAL A 558 -11.89 43.58 6.05
N LEU A 559 -11.97 42.31 6.41
CA LEU A 559 -11.06 41.27 5.96
C LEU A 559 -11.87 40.12 5.39
N GLU A 560 -11.28 39.37 4.46
CA GLU A 560 -11.80 38.05 4.10
C GLU A 560 -11.72 37.12 5.33
N ALA A 561 -12.71 36.25 5.51
CA ALA A 561 -12.66 35.27 6.58
C ALA A 561 -11.58 34.23 6.27
N GLY A 562 -10.76 33.91 7.27
CA GLY A 562 -9.64 33.00 7.08
C GLY A 562 -8.55 33.25 8.10
N HIS A 563 -7.40 32.66 7.85
CA HIS A 563 -6.20 32.85 8.63
C HIS A 563 -5.04 33.10 7.69
N TYR A 564 -4.13 33.97 8.11
CA TYR A 564 -3.11 34.53 7.24
C TYR A 564 -1.80 34.59 8.01
N THR A 565 -0.71 34.26 7.34
CA THR A 565 0.65 34.53 7.82
C THR A 565 1.28 35.53 6.86
N LEU A 566 1.55 36.74 7.35
CA LEU A 566 2.21 37.78 6.55
C LEU A 566 3.68 37.40 6.30
N SER A 567 4.32 38.04 5.32
CA SER A 567 5.73 37.75 4.95
C SER A 567 6.76 38.03 6.05
N ASP A 568 6.41 38.75 7.11
CA ASP A 568 7.25 38.91 8.32
C ASP A 568 7.00 37.85 9.40
N GLY A 569 6.12 36.88 9.14
CA GLY A 569 5.69 35.81 10.03
C GLY A 569 4.53 36.17 10.96
N THR A 570 4.00 37.40 10.89
CA THR A 570 2.85 37.85 11.69
C THR A 570 1.59 37.08 11.32
N ARG A 571 0.87 36.56 12.33
CA ARG A 571 -0.38 35.85 12.11
C ARG A 571 -1.62 36.72 12.28
N ILE A 572 -2.63 36.47 11.46
CA ILE A 572 -3.96 37.09 11.49
C ILE A 572 -5.01 35.97 11.39
N GLU A 573 -6.11 36.11 12.11
CA GLU A 573 -7.34 35.33 11.90
C GLU A 573 -8.54 36.26 11.87
N ALA A 574 -9.39 36.10 10.88
CA ALA A 574 -10.66 36.81 10.75
C ALA A 574 -11.78 35.78 10.66
N GLY A 575 -12.80 35.91 11.51
CA GLY A 575 -13.88 34.95 11.53
C GLY A 575 -15.19 35.49 12.09
N THR A 576 -16.22 34.65 12.03
CA THR A 576 -17.56 34.94 12.57
C THR A 576 -18.05 33.81 13.46
N PHE A 577 -18.84 34.14 14.48
CA PHE A 577 -19.53 33.14 15.30
C PHE A 577 -20.87 33.67 15.84
N GLU A 578 -21.80 32.77 16.14
CA GLU A 578 -23.04 33.10 16.84
C GLU A 578 -22.83 33.12 18.37
N SER A 579 -23.45 34.08 19.05
CA SER A 579 -23.49 34.11 20.52
C SER A 579 -24.81 34.66 21.05
N GLN A 580 -25.23 34.11 22.18
CA GLN A 580 -26.33 34.57 23.03
C GLN A 580 -25.86 34.68 24.50
N ALA A 581 -24.54 34.73 24.71
CA ALA A 581 -23.94 34.64 26.04
C ALA A 581 -24.01 35.99 26.76
N MET A 582 -25.07 36.19 27.55
CA MET A 582 -25.26 37.41 28.35
C MET A 582 -24.65 37.28 29.76
N ALA A 583 -25.04 36.22 30.48
CA ALA A 583 -24.71 36.03 31.89
C ALA A 583 -23.34 35.37 32.16
N TYR A 584 -22.69 34.86 31.12
CA TYR A 584 -21.41 34.15 31.19
C TYR A 584 -20.57 34.47 29.96
N PHE A 585 -19.28 34.14 30.01
CA PHE A 585 -18.39 34.26 28.87
C PHE A 585 -18.27 32.91 28.17
N ASP A 586 -18.45 32.92 26.86
CA ASP A 586 -18.17 31.80 25.97
C ASP A 586 -16.71 31.85 25.52
N ARG A 587 -16.02 30.72 25.61
CA ARG A 587 -14.70 30.56 25.00
C ARG A 587 -14.86 30.37 23.50
N LYS A 588 -14.13 31.18 22.72
CA LYS A 588 -13.94 31.00 21.27
C LYS A 588 -12.49 30.65 21.03
N ASN A 589 -12.28 29.50 20.39
CA ASN A 589 -10.96 29.03 20.03
C ASN A 589 -10.61 29.56 18.65
N PHE A 590 -9.35 29.94 18.49
CA PHE A 590 -8.76 30.19 17.19
C PHE A 590 -8.65 28.90 16.41
N SER A 591 -8.78 28.98 15.09
CA SER A 591 -8.58 27.85 14.18
C SER A 591 -7.12 27.38 14.15
N ARG A 592 -6.18 28.28 14.42
CA ARG A 592 -4.75 27.98 14.59
C ARG A 592 -4.18 28.62 15.85
N THR A 593 -3.12 28.02 16.40
CA THR A 593 -2.44 28.60 17.57
C THR A 593 -1.55 29.76 17.13
N PHE A 594 -1.68 30.91 17.80
CA PHE A 594 -0.82 32.07 17.59
C PHE A 594 0.54 31.90 18.29
N GLY A 595 1.59 32.54 17.78
CA GLY A 595 2.91 32.58 18.42
C GLY A 595 2.92 33.42 19.70
N GLN A 596 2.02 34.40 19.78
CA GLN A 596 1.78 35.23 20.96
C GLN A 596 0.29 35.63 21.06
N PRO A 597 -0.22 36.01 22.25
CA PRO A 597 -1.62 36.43 22.38
C PRO A 597 -1.97 37.60 21.42
N PRO A 598 -2.93 37.43 20.48
CA PRO A 598 -3.25 38.41 19.45
C PRO A 598 -4.17 39.53 19.98
N VAL A 599 -4.10 40.75 19.44
CA VAL A 599 -5.16 41.75 19.68
C VAL A 599 -6.45 41.27 19.05
N VAL A 600 -7.54 41.23 19.82
CA VAL A 600 -8.87 40.86 19.32
C VAL A 600 -9.77 42.09 19.28
N VAL A 601 -10.43 42.32 18.15
CA VAL A 601 -11.50 43.31 17.99
C VAL A 601 -12.75 42.59 17.51
N ALA A 602 -13.87 42.74 18.22
CA ALA A 602 -15.11 42.01 17.90
C ALA A 602 -16.30 42.95 17.62
N ALA A 603 -17.09 42.73 16.58
CA ALA A 603 -18.27 43.54 16.28
C ALA A 603 -19.51 42.67 16.16
N ILE A 604 -20.64 43.16 16.68
CA ILE A 604 -21.94 42.54 16.50
C ILE A 604 -22.46 42.99 15.13
N VAL A 605 -22.63 42.03 14.20
CA VAL A 605 -22.89 42.27 12.77
C VAL A 605 -24.25 41.78 12.30
N SER A 606 -25.12 41.40 13.24
CA SER A 606 -26.54 41.20 13.02
C SER A 606 -27.37 42.09 13.95
N ASP A 607 -28.65 42.18 13.63
CA ASP A 607 -29.64 43.03 14.30
C ASP A 607 -30.91 42.19 14.50
N ASN A 608 -30.78 41.11 15.27
CA ASN A 608 -31.82 40.09 15.44
C ASN A 608 -32.86 40.50 16.51
N GLU A 609 -32.52 41.47 17.36
CA GLU A 609 -33.42 42.11 18.32
C GLU A 609 -33.19 43.63 18.36
N THR A 610 -34.18 44.40 18.81
CA THR A 610 -34.12 45.86 18.86
C THR A 610 -33.30 46.42 20.02
N ASP A 611 -33.12 45.62 21.07
CA ASP A 611 -32.47 46.05 22.31
C ASP A 611 -30.97 46.29 22.07
N THR A 612 -30.44 47.27 22.78
CA THR A 612 -29.06 47.70 22.60
C THR A 612 -28.10 46.77 23.32
N VAL A 613 -27.13 46.21 22.57
CA VAL A 613 -26.13 45.28 23.10
C VAL A 613 -24.71 45.63 22.66
N THR A 614 -23.74 45.44 23.56
CA THR A 614 -22.29 45.57 23.30
C THR A 614 -21.57 44.26 23.63
N GLY A 615 -20.38 44.04 23.04
CA GLY A 615 -19.51 42.91 23.36
C GLY A 615 -18.50 43.21 24.46
N ARG A 616 -18.04 42.17 25.17
CA ARG A 616 -16.88 42.18 26.07
C ARG A 616 -15.96 41.02 25.80
N LEU A 617 -14.67 41.28 25.90
CA LEU A 617 -13.60 40.31 25.72
C LEU A 617 -12.83 40.09 27.03
N ARG A 618 -12.31 38.89 27.26
CA ARG A 618 -11.29 38.62 28.29
C ARG A 618 -10.49 37.38 27.93
N ARG A 619 -9.47 37.07 28.74
CA ARG A 619 -8.65 35.85 28.65
C ARG A 619 -8.22 35.54 27.21
N ILE A 620 -7.64 36.54 26.56
CA ILE A 620 -7.06 36.38 25.22
C ILE A 620 -5.68 35.77 25.39
N ASP A 621 -5.52 34.53 24.96
CA ASP A 621 -4.26 33.79 24.91
C ASP A 621 -3.98 33.30 23.49
N THR A 622 -2.95 32.48 23.29
CA THR A 622 -2.54 32.02 21.94
C THR A 622 -3.55 31.08 21.28
N THR A 623 -4.54 30.58 22.01
CA THR A 623 -5.47 29.54 21.53
C THR A 623 -6.91 30.04 21.43
N GLY A 624 -7.22 31.22 21.97
CA GLY A 624 -8.56 31.78 21.89
C GLY A 624 -8.81 32.95 22.83
N PHE A 625 -10.08 33.36 22.92
CA PHE A 625 -10.58 34.43 23.78
C PHE A 625 -11.97 34.11 24.35
N ASP A 626 -12.28 34.68 25.50
CA ASP A 626 -13.61 34.62 26.11
C ASP A 626 -14.44 35.83 25.63
N PHE A 627 -15.66 35.62 25.16
CA PHE A 627 -16.60 36.67 24.72
C PHE A 627 -17.93 36.58 25.47
N ARG A 628 -18.53 37.74 25.78
CA ARG A 628 -19.94 37.84 26.18
C ARG A 628 -20.58 39.09 25.56
N MET A 629 -21.90 39.08 25.49
CA MET A 629 -22.73 40.22 25.17
C MET A 629 -23.28 40.86 26.45
N GLN A 630 -23.53 42.18 26.41
CA GLN A 630 -24.12 42.92 27.52
C GLN A 630 -25.10 43.98 27.01
N GLU A 631 -26.31 43.94 27.54
CA GLU A 631 -27.29 45.03 27.46
C GLU A 631 -27.04 46.08 28.54
N GLN A 632 -27.80 47.16 28.51
CA GLN A 632 -27.93 48.09 29.63
C GLN A 632 -28.24 47.36 30.95
N GLU A 633 -27.72 47.88 32.06
CA GLU A 633 -27.74 47.22 33.36
C GLU A 633 -29.12 46.95 33.96
N LEU A 634 -30.14 47.75 33.57
CA LEU A 634 -31.52 47.55 34.02
C LEU A 634 -32.31 46.51 33.21
N ASN A 635 -31.77 45.98 32.10
CA ASN A 635 -32.49 45.01 31.25
C ASN A 635 -32.36 43.56 31.73
N THR A 636 -33.20 42.68 31.20
CA THR A 636 -33.39 41.30 31.68
C THR A 636 -32.27 40.31 31.37
N GLN A 637 -31.13 40.72 30.80
CA GLN A 637 -29.98 39.83 30.52
C GLN A 637 -30.38 38.63 29.63
N VAL A 638 -31.35 38.84 28.75
CA VAL A 638 -31.83 37.87 27.76
C VAL A 638 -31.93 38.62 26.45
N HIS A 639 -31.15 38.20 25.46
CA HIS A 639 -31.09 38.79 24.13
C HIS A 639 -31.17 37.66 23.09
N ALA A 640 -31.73 37.94 21.91
CA ALA A 640 -31.65 37.03 20.77
C ALA A 640 -30.18 36.72 20.42
N PRO A 641 -29.86 35.51 19.90
CA PRO A 641 -28.54 35.22 19.36
C PRO A 641 -28.17 36.24 18.28
N GLU A 642 -26.94 36.72 18.29
CA GLU A 642 -26.38 37.59 17.27
C GLU A 642 -25.13 36.95 16.65
N THR A 643 -24.85 37.32 15.40
CA THR A 643 -23.62 37.08 14.67
C THR A 643 -22.56 38.09 15.11
N ILE A 644 -21.42 37.59 15.55
CA ILE A 644 -20.25 38.38 15.93
C ILE A 644 -19.15 38.14 14.89
N SER A 645 -18.63 39.22 14.30
CA SER A 645 -17.36 39.23 13.58
C SER A 645 -16.22 39.48 14.55
N TYR A 646 -15.06 38.86 14.33
CA TYR A 646 -13.84 39.19 15.06
C TYR A 646 -12.61 39.13 14.17
N ILE A 647 -11.65 39.99 14.49
CA ILE A 647 -10.29 39.95 13.92
C ILE A 647 -9.31 39.80 15.08
N ALA A 648 -8.47 38.78 14.99
CA ALA A 648 -7.36 38.50 15.87
C ALA A 648 -6.04 38.72 15.12
N TRP A 649 -5.19 39.63 15.60
CA TRP A 649 -3.94 40.00 14.93
C TRP A 649 -2.79 40.08 15.92
N GLU A 650 -1.68 39.38 15.65
CA GLU A 650 -0.51 39.44 16.52
C GLU A 650 0.07 40.86 16.64
N PRO A 651 0.42 41.30 17.87
CA PRO A 651 1.11 42.58 18.07
C PRO A 651 2.40 42.68 17.23
N SER A 652 2.42 43.63 16.31
CA SER A 652 3.45 43.80 15.28
C SER A 652 3.30 45.17 14.61
N ALA A 653 4.33 45.62 13.88
CA ALA A 653 4.26 46.83 13.08
C ALA A 653 5.20 46.73 11.88
N ALA A 654 4.66 46.84 10.67
CA ALA A 654 5.41 46.72 9.42
C ALA A 654 4.70 47.46 8.28
N THR A 655 5.37 47.52 7.13
CA THR A 655 4.78 47.92 5.85
C THR A 655 4.88 46.73 4.91
N ILE A 656 3.75 46.10 4.59
CA ILE A 656 3.66 44.90 3.74
C ILE A 656 2.64 45.18 2.64
N ALA A 657 2.96 44.81 1.40
CA ALA A 657 2.11 45.07 0.23
C ALA A 657 1.61 46.54 0.09
N GLY A 658 2.40 47.53 0.54
CA GLY A 658 2.01 48.96 0.51
C GLY A 658 1.04 49.40 1.62
N ILE A 659 0.76 48.51 2.58
CA ILE A 659 -0.06 48.79 3.76
C ILE A 659 0.86 48.89 4.97
N SER A 660 0.95 50.08 5.56
CA SER A 660 1.60 50.27 6.85
C SER A 660 0.61 49.97 7.97
N PHE A 661 0.98 49.12 8.92
CA PHE A 661 0.14 48.78 10.06
C PHE A 661 0.90 48.81 11.39
N ALA A 662 0.15 49.00 12.48
CA ALA A 662 0.62 48.88 13.84
C ALA A 662 -0.47 48.24 14.70
N VAL A 663 -0.15 47.13 15.34
CA VAL A 663 -1.03 46.36 16.22
C VAL A 663 -0.39 46.29 17.60
N GLY A 664 -1.13 46.68 18.62
CA GLY A 664 -0.57 46.79 19.97
C GLY A 664 -1.59 46.77 21.09
N ARG A 665 -1.07 46.63 22.31
CA ARG A 665 -1.85 46.62 23.55
C ARG A 665 -1.31 47.65 24.53
N SER A 666 -2.18 48.29 25.30
CA SER A 666 -1.79 49.14 26.42
C SER A 666 -1.38 48.30 27.64
N ALA A 667 -0.80 48.94 28.65
CA ALA A 667 -0.86 48.39 30.00
C ALA A 667 -2.31 48.37 30.50
N ASP A 668 -2.61 47.48 31.42
CA ASP A 668 -3.87 47.48 32.18
C ASP A 668 -3.94 48.75 33.05
N SER A 669 -4.55 49.79 32.50
CA SER A 669 -4.48 51.16 33.04
C SER A 669 -5.56 52.10 32.53
N ILE A 670 -6.37 51.67 31.55
CA ILE A 670 -7.38 52.50 30.92
C ILE A 670 -8.61 52.54 31.84
N THR A 671 -9.10 53.74 32.15
CA THR A 671 -10.26 53.94 33.04
C THR A 671 -11.30 54.80 32.33
N GLY A 672 -12.31 55.30 33.06
CA GLY A 672 -13.23 56.33 32.57
C GLY A 672 -12.58 57.68 32.20
N ALA A 673 -11.29 57.88 32.50
CA ALA A 673 -10.54 59.06 32.10
C ALA A 673 -9.76 58.83 30.80
N ALA A 674 -9.68 59.88 29.97
CA ALA A 674 -8.92 59.87 28.71
C ALA A 674 -7.44 59.51 28.95
N SER A 675 -6.99 58.48 28.26
CA SER A 675 -5.65 57.89 28.35
C SER A 675 -5.03 57.85 26.96
N THR A 676 -3.76 58.24 26.84
CA THR A 676 -3.04 58.26 25.54
C THR A 676 -2.24 56.97 25.36
N ILE A 677 -2.44 56.31 24.21
CA ILE A 677 -1.70 55.11 23.80
C ILE A 677 -0.88 55.47 22.54
N PRO A 678 0.46 55.45 22.61
CA PRO A 678 1.30 55.65 21.44
C PRO A 678 1.24 54.43 20.51
N TYR A 679 1.36 54.68 19.20
CA TYR A 679 1.58 53.59 18.24
C TYR A 679 2.99 53.03 18.38
N ALA A 680 3.17 51.74 18.08
CA ALA A 680 4.49 51.12 18.08
C ALA A 680 5.44 51.80 17.07
N THR A 681 4.89 52.24 15.94
CA THR A 681 5.56 53.02 14.90
C THR A 681 4.65 54.19 14.52
N ALA A 682 5.22 55.39 14.35
CA ALA A 682 4.46 56.55 13.90
C ALA A 682 4.10 56.43 12.42
N PHE A 683 2.90 56.86 12.07
CA PHE A 683 2.41 56.91 10.69
C PHE A 683 2.78 58.24 10.02
N THR A 684 2.61 58.35 8.71
CA THR A 684 2.85 59.62 8.00
C THR A 684 1.62 60.54 7.99
N ARG A 685 0.45 59.99 8.30
CA ARG A 685 -0.83 60.68 8.50
C ARG A 685 -1.65 59.88 9.53
N PRO A 686 -2.69 60.46 10.17
CA PRO A 686 -3.54 59.70 11.08
C PRO A 686 -4.06 58.41 10.41
N PRO A 687 -3.82 57.23 11.00
CA PRO A 687 -4.23 55.95 10.42
C PRO A 687 -5.73 55.72 10.62
N LEU A 688 -6.31 54.83 9.80
CA LEU A 688 -7.59 54.22 10.14
C LEU A 688 -7.34 53.23 11.29
N LEU A 689 -8.18 53.25 12.32
CA LEU A 689 -8.00 52.32 13.43
C LEU A 689 -9.30 51.78 14.01
N VAL A 690 -9.19 50.57 14.55
CA VAL A 690 -10.19 49.98 15.43
C VAL A 690 -9.50 49.57 16.72
N ALA A 691 -10.17 49.77 17.86
CA ALA A 691 -9.67 49.39 19.16
C ALA A 691 -10.77 48.75 20.01
N ASP A 692 -10.37 47.85 20.90
CA ASP A 692 -11.28 47.15 21.80
C ASP A 692 -10.64 46.85 23.15
N MET A 693 -11.46 46.66 24.18
CA MET A 693 -10.98 46.14 25.48
C MET A 693 -10.46 44.71 25.30
N GLN A 694 -9.34 44.39 25.96
CA GLN A 694 -8.71 43.08 25.93
C GLN A 694 -8.92 42.31 27.25
N THR A 695 -9.50 42.98 28.24
CA THR A 695 -9.77 42.50 29.61
C THR A 695 -11.21 42.83 30.02
N THR A 696 -11.63 42.26 31.15
CA THR A 696 -12.89 42.64 31.80
C THR A 696 -12.68 42.60 33.31
N ASP A 697 -12.46 43.78 33.89
CA ASP A 697 -12.18 44.00 35.30
C ASP A 697 -13.27 44.85 35.98
N GLY A 698 -14.24 45.37 35.21
CA GLY A 698 -15.45 46.07 35.67
C GLY A 698 -16.73 45.23 35.60
N GLY A 699 -17.70 45.52 36.46
CA GLY A 699 -19.00 44.83 36.50
C GLY A 699 -20.04 45.41 35.53
N ASP A 700 -19.93 46.70 35.29
CA ASP A 700 -20.96 47.49 34.60
C ASP A 700 -20.82 47.34 33.07
N THR A 701 -21.92 47.56 32.36
CA THR A 701 -21.91 47.54 30.90
C THR A 701 -21.10 48.73 30.40
N ALA A 702 -20.03 48.45 29.66
CA ALA A 702 -19.13 49.48 29.16
C ALA A 702 -18.48 49.08 27.84
N SER A 703 -18.01 50.08 27.10
CA SER A 703 -17.35 49.94 25.81
C SER A 703 -16.07 50.77 25.78
N LEU A 704 -15.08 50.38 24.95
CA LEU A 704 -13.91 51.23 24.72
C LEU A 704 -14.31 52.38 23.78
N ARG A 705 -13.95 53.60 24.16
CA ARG A 705 -14.19 54.80 23.37
C ARG A 705 -12.90 55.45 22.94
N ILE A 706 -12.66 55.57 21.63
CA ILE A 706 -11.61 56.44 21.10
C ILE A 706 -12.17 57.86 21.00
N THR A 707 -11.47 58.82 21.59
CA THR A 707 -11.90 60.23 21.69
C THR A 707 -11.16 61.15 20.74
N ALA A 708 -9.93 60.79 20.38
CA ALA A 708 -9.10 61.47 19.39
C ALA A 708 -7.96 60.54 18.92
N HIS A 709 -7.38 60.83 17.76
CA HIS A 709 -6.15 60.18 17.29
C HIS A 709 -5.27 61.16 16.50
N SER A 710 -4.03 60.76 16.25
CA SER A 710 -3.01 61.48 15.49
C SER A 710 -2.21 60.47 14.65
N ASP A 711 -1.14 60.89 14.02
CA ASP A 711 -0.15 60.03 13.37
C ASP A 711 0.78 59.30 14.36
N GLU A 712 0.86 59.74 15.62
CA GLU A 712 1.75 59.16 16.64
C GLU A 712 1.02 58.36 17.74
N SER A 713 -0.26 58.65 18.00
CA SER A 713 -1.00 58.09 19.14
C SER A 713 -2.52 58.21 19.02
N MET A 714 -3.23 57.45 19.85
CA MET A 714 -4.68 57.56 20.09
C MET A 714 -5.01 57.89 21.55
N GLN A 715 -6.15 58.54 21.77
CA GLN A 715 -6.73 58.76 23.11
C GLN A 715 -7.98 57.89 23.30
N VAL A 716 -7.98 57.08 24.35
CA VAL A 716 -9.07 56.17 24.69
C VAL A 716 -9.57 56.38 26.11
N MET A 717 -10.82 56.00 26.38
CA MET A 717 -11.39 55.86 27.71
C MET A 717 -12.40 54.71 27.71
N VAL A 718 -12.71 54.17 28.89
CA VAL A 718 -13.85 53.27 29.06
C VAL A 718 -15.10 54.11 29.26
N GLU A 719 -16.14 53.89 28.45
CA GLU A 719 -17.41 54.58 28.59
C GLU A 719 -18.46 53.62 29.16
N GLU A 720 -18.83 53.84 30.42
CA GLU A 720 -19.88 53.11 31.12
C GLU A 720 -21.27 53.63 30.73
N GLU A 721 -22.19 52.67 30.62
CA GLU A 721 -23.61 52.90 30.49
C GLU A 721 -24.20 53.38 31.84
N ARG A 722 -25.31 54.13 31.83
CA ARG A 722 -25.84 54.82 33.03
C ARG A 722 -27.31 54.52 33.35
N SER A 723 -27.86 53.39 32.92
CA SER A 723 -29.28 53.06 33.13
C SER A 723 -29.59 52.83 34.61
N ARG A 724 -28.72 52.15 35.34
CA ARG A 724 -28.97 51.75 36.74
C ARG A 724 -28.48 52.79 37.73
N ASP A 725 -27.33 53.40 37.49
CA ASP A 725 -26.86 54.55 38.24
C ASP A 725 -26.04 55.51 37.35
N SER A 726 -25.68 56.67 37.91
CA SER A 726 -24.97 57.73 37.18
C SER A 726 -23.45 57.68 37.41
N GLU A 727 -22.96 56.58 37.97
CA GLU A 727 -21.54 56.36 38.22
C GLU A 727 -20.82 56.17 36.86
N THR A 728 -19.53 56.53 36.80
CA THR A 728 -18.70 56.46 35.56
C THR A 728 -17.24 56.09 35.88
N SER A 729 -16.98 55.60 37.08
CA SER A 729 -15.68 55.26 37.61
C SER A 729 -15.39 53.78 37.37
N HIS A 730 -14.81 53.54 36.19
CA HIS A 730 -14.39 52.21 35.78
C HIS A 730 -13.04 51.82 36.41
N THR A 731 -12.88 50.53 36.73
CA THR A 731 -11.58 49.91 37.06
C THR A 731 -10.62 49.97 35.86
N THR A 732 -9.36 49.60 36.04
CA THR A 732 -8.41 49.60 34.90
C THR A 732 -8.76 48.49 33.92
N GLU A 733 -8.62 48.78 32.63
CA GLU A 733 -8.72 47.82 31.53
C GLU A 733 -7.47 47.94 30.63
N MET A 734 -7.22 46.88 29.86
CA MET A 734 -6.29 46.88 28.75
C MET A 734 -7.03 47.19 27.45
N ALA A 735 -6.49 48.11 26.64
CA ALA A 735 -6.98 48.39 25.29
C ALA A 735 -6.03 47.80 24.25
N GLY A 736 -6.58 47.14 23.23
CA GLY A 736 -5.86 46.67 22.05
C GLY A 736 -6.28 47.47 20.83
N TYR A 737 -5.36 47.74 19.92
CA TYR A 737 -5.64 48.48 18.68
C TYR A 737 -5.05 47.78 17.45
N ILE A 738 -5.73 47.98 16.33
CA ILE A 738 -5.26 47.69 14.98
C ILE A 738 -5.35 49.02 14.22
N ALA A 739 -4.20 49.57 13.82
CA ALA A 739 -4.10 50.80 13.06
C ALA A 739 -3.46 50.51 11.71
N ILE A 740 -4.06 51.02 10.63
CA ILE A 740 -3.62 50.79 9.25
C ILE A 740 -3.61 52.09 8.44
N GLN A 741 -2.66 52.15 7.51
CA GLN A 741 -2.48 53.24 6.57
C GLN A 741 -2.08 52.64 5.22
N ALA A 742 -3.01 52.64 4.26
CA ALA A 742 -2.66 52.41 2.86
C ALA A 742 -1.86 53.62 2.33
N GLU A 743 -0.69 53.36 1.76
CA GLU A 743 0.23 54.41 1.26
C GLU A 743 -0.30 55.17 0.04
#